data_AF-A0AAD2G4Q9-F1
#
_entry.id   AF-A0AAD2G4Q9-F1
#
_cell.length_a   1.000
_cell.length_b   1.000
_cell.length_c   1.000
_cell.angle_alpha   90.00
_cell.angle_beta   90.00
_cell.angle_gamma   90.00
#
_symmetry.space_group_name_H-M   'P 1'
#
loop_
_entity.id
_entity.type
_entity.pdbx_description
1 polymer ?
#
loop_
_entity_poly.entity_id
_entity_poly.type
_entity_poly.pdbx_seq_one_letter_code
_entity_poly.pdbx_strand_id
1 'polypeptide(L)'
;MLRSFLLSFVLLLWTRLHHAHAALKNNNLSESTMNKIQSGKPLTRKEQKEVEQAELEKYQELRRQGYDEVSNTKESTALRNYRLRKRKRIGLFFHKKRQASLSQVIFPGSTPTNYNSSLFAVSNLILSRRSLEAYDISMHPAFQGLRHAPFKDTNLGAKLEGYSEAYKRLDMIEFNVKQDVPCTVVATTELPVQKIKFLRQLVQKRYRMHLSLDKLPMLMRSRELNYAVKGMPVGFEAPQQYAINRYPENLFLYNHWRFTVTYHEDPSLFEGVRITGFDVHPVSIAHNLPESCSGNQVENNPDTYLSLPDSGTPKTVTFSYQIDWVQSELIWDDRWDVYFLGLPDVAIHYYSMLNSVICMVVLAAVIATALIRVFRKDLAGGTKKDNGWKHLRGDVFRKPESPMLLSIMVGNGAHILVASLITMILNICHVINTMVTGDALTGFVFVYALTSSLGGYVSARLYKLCGGQNLKRNALLTSTVLSGSMVLVFCLFNMASDAIGSSCSDSLSVAELILLWGCISVNLCYLGAQLGERAPCIEMPANAETNDTVRPIPNSRWMKYKKLSVLICGMICFGVLYVELHFLMTAIWLNVTYLGLGYMLTVTLMVTVICAECTLCVCYYQLNSEDHEWWWTAFWNGASVGGYIGLFALNYRFQSLELVGFYSNLAYFTCMFLATVCIGMVCGSIGFLSCLWFTRTMYSAINSDDTVDEDDEEISLLKDPSSEYSDDSTTDADDSQ
;
A
#
# COMPACT_ATOMS: atom_id res chain seq x y z
N MET A 1 -11.46 38.95 8.88
CA MET A 1 -10.92 37.58 8.73
C MET A 1 -9.72 37.50 7.80
N LEU A 2 -9.80 37.81 6.49
CA LEU A 2 -8.65 37.70 5.57
C LEU A 2 -7.41 38.55 5.94
N ARG A 3 -7.61 39.77 6.46
CA ARG A 3 -6.51 40.66 6.89
C ARG A 3 -5.81 40.19 8.18
N SER A 4 -6.55 39.57 9.10
CA SER A 4 -5.98 38.98 10.33
C SER A 4 -5.19 37.71 10.01
N PHE A 5 -5.65 36.95 9.00
CA PHE A 5 -4.95 35.77 8.49
C PHE A 5 -3.63 36.15 7.81
N LEU A 6 -3.60 37.23 7.02
CA LEU A 6 -2.39 37.74 6.37
C LEU A 6 -1.38 38.33 7.36
N LEU A 7 -1.84 39.03 8.41
CA LEU A 7 -0.93 39.54 9.45
C LEU A 7 -0.32 38.43 10.31
N SER A 8 -1.10 37.41 10.72
CA SER A 8 -0.53 36.22 11.37
C SER A 8 0.39 35.43 10.44
N PHE A 9 0.11 35.40 9.14
CA PHE A 9 0.94 34.73 8.13
C PHE A 9 2.30 35.43 7.92
N VAL A 10 2.33 36.77 7.96
CA VAL A 10 3.57 37.55 7.87
C VAL A 10 4.37 37.50 9.19
N LEU A 11 3.71 37.50 10.35
CA LEU A 11 4.36 37.30 11.66
C LEU A 11 4.92 35.88 11.82
N LEU A 12 4.23 34.84 11.34
CA LEU A 12 4.71 33.45 11.29
C LEU A 12 5.90 33.27 10.34
N LEU A 13 5.99 34.05 9.27
CA LEU A 13 7.14 34.09 8.36
C LEU A 13 8.34 34.82 8.99
N TRP A 14 8.09 35.76 9.90
CA TRP A 14 9.12 36.55 10.57
C TRP A 14 9.76 35.82 11.77
N THR A 15 9.01 34.97 12.49
CA THR A 15 9.52 34.17 13.61
C THR A 15 10.19 32.85 13.19
N ARG A 16 9.89 32.30 12.00
CA ARG A 16 10.43 31.01 11.52
C ARG A 16 11.92 30.99 11.14
N LEU A 17 12.60 32.14 11.10
CA LEU A 17 14.03 32.25 10.78
C LEU A 17 14.94 32.43 12.00
N HIS A 18 14.38 32.77 13.17
CA HIS A 18 15.18 33.33 14.28
C HIS A 18 15.82 32.28 15.21
N HIS A 19 15.34 31.04 15.22
CA HIS A 19 15.74 30.05 16.24
C HIS A 19 16.79 29.01 15.82
N ALA A 20 17.12 28.88 14.53
CA ALA A 20 17.95 27.74 14.06
C ALA A 20 19.47 28.01 13.99
N HIS A 21 19.91 29.26 14.16
CA HIS A 21 21.31 29.64 13.95
C HIS A 21 22.10 29.92 15.23
N ALA A 22 21.47 29.89 16.41
CA ALA A 22 22.17 30.03 17.68
C ALA A 22 23.25 28.94 17.90
N ALA A 23 23.07 27.78 17.28
CA ALA A 23 24.02 26.67 17.33
C ALA A 23 25.26 26.86 16.43
N LEU A 24 25.27 27.81 15.49
CA LEU A 24 26.40 28.07 14.58
C LEU A 24 27.36 29.14 15.09
N LYS A 25 27.14 29.66 16.31
CA LYS A 25 27.83 30.81 16.90
C LYS A 25 29.36 30.64 17.03
N ASN A 26 29.90 29.42 16.86
CA ASN A 26 31.31 29.10 17.07
C ASN A 26 32.10 28.70 15.81
N ASN A 27 31.50 28.62 14.62
CA ASN A 27 32.21 28.13 13.42
C ASN A 27 32.22 29.16 12.29
N ASN A 28 33.42 29.55 11.84
CA ASN A 28 33.87 30.12 10.54
C ASN A 28 32.82 30.71 9.56
N LEU A 29 31.84 31.47 10.05
CA LEU A 29 30.91 32.23 9.23
C LEU A 29 31.43 33.66 9.10
N SER A 30 31.41 34.20 7.88
CA SER A 30 31.65 35.61 7.62
C SER A 30 30.74 36.49 8.50
N GLU A 31 31.30 37.59 9.02
CA GLU A 31 30.60 38.54 9.89
C GLU A 31 29.34 39.12 9.20
N SER A 32 29.38 39.31 7.88
CA SER A 32 28.21 39.69 7.06
C SER A 32 27.10 38.64 7.12
N THR A 33 27.47 37.36 7.05
CA THR A 33 26.55 36.22 7.07
C THR A 33 25.94 36.08 8.47
N MET A 34 26.74 36.17 9.52
CA MET A 34 26.30 36.19 10.93
C MET A 34 25.33 37.34 11.22
N ASN A 35 25.65 38.56 10.78
CA ASN A 35 24.79 39.73 10.99
C ASN A 35 23.46 39.62 10.22
N LYS A 36 23.45 39.06 9.02
CA LYS A 36 22.20 38.81 8.26
C LYS A 36 21.33 37.75 8.92
N ILE A 37 21.96 36.69 9.43
CA ILE A 37 21.26 35.64 10.19
C ILE A 37 20.62 36.22 11.45
N GLN A 38 21.37 36.98 12.25
CA GLN A 38 20.88 37.60 13.48
C GLN A 38 19.81 38.67 13.23
N SER A 39 19.86 39.35 12.09
CA SER A 39 18.85 40.35 11.68
C SER A 39 17.70 39.78 10.86
N GLY A 40 17.65 38.45 10.65
CA GLY A 40 16.60 37.78 9.87
C GLY A 40 16.55 38.20 8.39
N LYS A 41 17.62 38.78 7.85
CA LYS A 41 17.68 39.24 6.46
C LYS A 41 17.91 38.06 5.50
N PRO A 42 17.34 38.11 4.27
CA PRO A 42 17.52 37.05 3.30
C PRO A 42 19.00 36.88 2.90
N LEU A 43 19.47 35.64 2.97
CA LEU A 43 20.83 35.24 2.60
C LEU A 43 21.00 35.17 1.08
N THR A 44 22.13 35.67 0.56
CA THR A 44 22.52 35.49 -0.84
C THR A 44 22.95 34.04 -1.12
N ARG A 45 22.98 33.61 -2.39
CA ARG A 45 23.40 32.24 -2.76
C ARG A 45 24.79 31.86 -2.24
N LYS A 46 25.72 32.81 -2.15
CA LYS A 46 27.07 32.59 -1.63
C LYS A 46 27.03 32.34 -0.12
N GLU A 47 26.30 33.18 0.61
CA GLU A 47 26.11 33.06 2.07
C GLU A 47 25.31 31.80 2.44
N GLN A 48 24.36 31.37 1.59
CA GLN A 48 23.65 30.09 1.76
C GLN A 48 24.58 28.88 1.65
N LYS A 49 25.51 28.89 0.68
CA LYS A 49 26.54 27.83 0.53
C LYS A 49 27.51 27.81 1.71
N GLU A 50 27.89 28.99 2.21
CA GLU A 50 28.75 29.14 3.38
C GLU A 50 28.10 28.55 4.64
N VAL A 51 26.82 28.87 4.87
CA VAL A 51 26.03 28.26 5.96
C VAL A 51 25.94 26.74 5.78
N GLU A 52 25.69 26.26 4.57
CA GLU A 52 25.60 24.83 4.30
C GLU A 52 26.92 24.07 4.54
N GLN A 53 28.06 24.70 4.23
CA GLN A 53 29.38 24.18 4.55
C GLN A 53 29.63 24.15 6.05
N ALA A 54 29.36 25.25 6.76
CA ALA A 54 29.53 25.31 8.22
C ALA A 54 28.62 24.30 8.96
N GLU A 55 27.39 24.11 8.48
CA GLU A 55 26.47 23.08 8.99
C GLU A 55 27.01 21.66 8.73
N LEU A 56 27.57 21.39 7.54
CA LEU A 56 28.16 20.10 7.18
C LEU A 56 29.42 19.81 8.02
N GLU A 57 30.29 20.79 8.22
CA GLU A 57 31.49 20.65 9.05
C GLU A 57 31.14 20.33 10.49
N LYS A 58 30.18 21.07 11.08
CA LYS A 58 29.68 20.78 12.42
C LYS A 58 29.06 19.39 12.52
N TYR A 59 28.31 18.97 11.50
CA TYR A 59 27.77 17.61 11.44
C TYR A 59 28.87 16.55 11.40
N GLN A 60 29.92 16.76 10.60
CA GLN A 60 31.08 15.85 10.54
C GLN A 60 31.85 15.81 11.86
N GLU A 61 32.02 16.96 12.51
CA GLU A 61 32.68 17.08 13.81
C GLU A 61 31.92 16.29 14.89
N LEU A 62 30.62 16.51 15.02
CA LEU A 62 29.78 15.78 15.97
C LEU A 62 29.79 14.26 15.70
N ARG A 63 29.85 13.84 14.43
CA ARG A 63 30.02 12.42 14.08
C ARG A 63 31.40 11.87 14.45
N ARG A 64 32.48 12.65 14.26
CA ARG A 64 33.84 12.27 14.68
C ARG A 64 33.94 12.13 16.21
N GLN A 65 33.22 12.98 16.94
CA GLN A 65 33.10 12.90 18.40
C GLN A 65 32.25 11.70 18.88
N GLY A 66 31.69 10.91 17.96
CA GLY A 66 30.95 9.68 18.29
C GLY A 66 29.52 9.92 18.74
N TYR A 67 28.96 11.11 18.53
CA TYR A 67 27.55 11.37 18.85
C TYR A 67 26.63 10.60 17.90
N ASP A 68 25.58 10.04 18.49
CA ASP A 68 24.54 9.27 17.82
C ASP A 68 23.45 10.21 17.28
N GLU A 69 22.55 9.72 16.43
CA GLU A 69 21.46 10.57 15.88
C GLU A 69 20.14 10.37 16.64
N VAL A 70 20.14 9.45 17.61
CA VAL A 70 18.94 8.93 18.23
C VAL A 70 18.76 9.48 19.64
N SER A 71 19.81 9.67 20.43
CA SER A 71 19.71 10.19 21.80
C SER A 71 19.09 11.60 21.87
N ASN A 72 18.52 11.92 23.05
CA ASN A 72 17.94 13.24 23.34
C ASN A 72 18.96 14.27 23.86
N THR A 73 20.27 14.03 23.65
CA THR A 73 21.29 15.05 23.95
C THR A 73 21.19 16.19 22.96
N LYS A 74 21.74 17.36 23.32
CA LYS A 74 21.70 18.56 22.48
C LYS A 74 22.45 18.33 21.16
N GLU A 75 23.56 17.61 21.24
CA GLU A 75 24.44 17.27 20.12
C GLU A 75 23.77 16.29 19.14
N SER A 76 23.16 15.22 19.66
CA SER A 76 22.44 14.22 18.85
C SER A 76 21.20 14.84 18.20
N THR A 77 20.52 15.75 18.91
CA THR A 77 19.41 16.55 18.34
C THR A 77 19.90 17.47 17.22
N ALA A 78 21.08 18.09 17.35
CA ALA A 78 21.66 18.93 16.31
C ALA A 78 22.02 18.13 15.05
N LEU A 79 22.61 16.94 15.21
CA LEU A 79 22.90 15.99 14.12
C LEU A 79 21.63 15.60 13.35
N ARG A 80 20.59 15.24 14.10
CA ARG A 80 19.26 14.92 13.57
C ARG A 80 18.67 16.10 12.80
N ASN A 81 18.66 17.29 13.39
CA ASN A 81 18.08 18.49 12.79
C ASN A 81 18.81 18.89 11.50
N TYR A 82 20.12 18.66 11.40
CA TYR A 82 20.86 18.84 10.15
C TYR A 82 20.37 17.87 9.06
N ARG A 83 20.28 16.57 9.37
CA ARG A 83 19.84 15.53 8.42
C ARG A 83 18.42 15.79 7.92
N LEU A 84 17.52 16.19 8.81
CA LEU A 84 16.13 16.52 8.48
C LEU A 84 16.04 17.73 7.54
N ARG A 85 16.79 18.80 7.83
CA ARG A 85 16.90 19.97 6.94
C ARG A 85 17.44 19.59 5.56
N LYS A 86 18.48 18.76 5.50
CA LYS A 86 19.05 18.26 4.24
C LYS A 86 18.04 17.46 3.43
N ARG A 87 17.28 16.53 4.07
CA ARG A 87 16.20 15.78 3.40
C ARG A 87 15.12 16.72 2.84
N LYS A 88 14.70 17.73 3.60
CA LYS A 88 13.73 18.75 3.14
C LYS A 88 14.21 19.55 1.93
N ARG A 89 15.52 19.82 1.81
CA ARG A 89 16.11 20.47 0.63
C ARG A 89 16.16 19.56 -0.61
N ILE A 90 16.25 18.24 -0.42
CA ILE A 90 16.41 17.24 -1.50
C ILE A 90 15.07 16.77 -2.09
N GLY A 91 13.94 16.96 -1.41
CA GLY A 91 12.61 16.64 -1.94
C GLY A 91 12.31 17.39 -3.25
N LEU A 92 12.52 16.72 -4.38
CA LEU A 92 12.56 17.31 -5.71
C LEU A 92 11.25 17.08 -6.50
N PHE A 93 11.00 18.03 -7.40
CA PHE A 93 10.07 18.08 -8.54
C PHE A 93 8.67 18.68 -8.42
N PHE A 94 8.01 18.73 -7.26
CA PHE A 94 6.68 19.36 -7.16
C PHE A 94 6.49 20.27 -5.95
N HIS A 95 7.34 21.28 -5.76
CA HIS A 95 6.92 22.60 -5.26
C HIS A 95 8.10 23.56 -5.14
N LYS A 96 8.11 24.61 -5.96
CA LYS A 96 8.79 25.86 -5.62
C LYS A 96 8.25 26.37 -4.27
N LYS A 97 9.14 26.66 -3.32
CA LYS A 97 8.96 27.61 -2.20
C LYS A 97 7.94 27.31 -1.08
N ARG A 98 7.42 26.09 -0.90
CA ARG A 98 6.69 25.76 0.34
C ARG A 98 7.56 24.91 1.26
N GLN A 99 8.07 25.53 2.33
CA GLN A 99 8.53 24.84 3.54
C GLN A 99 7.32 24.25 4.28
N ALA A 100 6.50 23.44 3.60
CA ALA A 100 5.56 22.59 4.30
C ALA A 100 6.41 21.56 5.04
N SER A 101 6.21 21.43 6.35
CA SER A 101 6.86 20.35 7.08
C SER A 101 6.42 19.02 6.49
N LEU A 102 7.27 18.00 6.57
CA LEU A 102 6.91 16.66 6.10
C LEU A 102 5.63 16.19 6.80
N SER A 103 5.40 16.60 8.05
CA SER A 103 4.15 16.30 8.75
C SER A 103 2.93 17.05 8.19
N GLN A 104 3.05 18.26 7.65
CA GLN A 104 1.92 18.96 7.00
C GLN A 104 1.56 18.32 5.66
N VAL A 105 2.54 17.73 4.97
CA VAL A 105 2.31 16.92 3.78
C VAL A 105 1.68 15.58 4.16
N ILE A 106 2.17 14.92 5.21
CA ILE A 106 1.71 13.58 5.60
C ILE A 106 0.39 13.60 6.41
N PHE A 107 0.17 14.63 7.23
CA PHE A 107 -0.95 14.76 8.18
C PHE A 107 -1.70 16.10 7.97
N PRO A 108 -2.35 16.30 6.83
CA PRO A 108 -3.18 17.47 6.59
C PRO A 108 -4.28 17.57 7.66
N GLY A 109 -4.54 18.79 8.14
CA GLY A 109 -5.61 19.02 9.12
C GLY A 109 -5.28 18.62 10.57
N SER A 110 -4.06 18.10 10.84
CA SER A 110 -3.58 18.02 12.22
C SER A 110 -3.25 19.44 12.72
N THR A 111 -4.04 19.93 13.68
CA THR A 111 -3.81 21.23 14.31
C THR A 111 -2.99 21.04 15.58
N PRO A 112 -2.05 21.95 15.89
CA PRO A 112 -1.31 21.90 17.14
C PRO A 112 -2.27 22.03 18.33
N THR A 113 -2.17 21.09 19.25
CA THR A 113 -2.82 21.11 20.55
C THR A 113 -1.86 21.73 21.56
N ASN A 114 -2.31 22.76 22.26
CA ASN A 114 -1.56 23.37 23.36
C ASN A 114 -2.05 22.76 24.67
N TYR A 115 -1.14 22.26 25.49
CA TYR A 115 -1.45 21.63 26.76
C TYR A 115 -0.98 22.48 27.94
N ASN A 116 -1.86 22.67 28.93
CA ASN A 116 -1.60 23.47 30.13
C ASN A 116 -1.63 22.66 31.43
N SER A 117 -2.29 21.50 31.45
CA SER A 117 -2.52 20.71 32.68
C SER A 117 -2.06 19.26 32.55
N SER A 118 -2.97 18.35 32.19
CA SER A 118 -2.70 16.91 32.13
C SER A 118 -2.96 16.33 30.75
N LEU A 119 -2.10 15.40 30.38
CA LEU A 119 -2.17 14.58 29.18
C LEU A 119 -2.42 13.13 29.57
N PHE A 120 -3.03 12.40 28.65
CA PHE A 120 -3.27 10.96 28.82
C PHE A 120 -2.63 10.21 27.68
N ALA A 121 -1.85 9.19 28.01
CA ALA A 121 -1.42 8.22 27.04
C ALA A 121 -2.59 7.28 26.72
N VAL A 122 -2.69 6.89 25.47
CA VAL A 122 -3.66 5.93 24.99
C VAL A 122 -2.92 4.66 24.61
N SER A 123 -3.40 3.52 25.12
CA SER A 123 -2.90 2.23 24.70
C SER A 123 -3.49 1.84 23.37
N ASN A 124 -2.74 1.09 22.57
CA ASN A 124 -3.28 0.45 21.38
C ASN A 124 -3.42 -1.06 21.67
N LEU A 125 -2.60 -1.86 21.01
CA LEU A 125 -2.56 -3.31 21.12
C LEU A 125 -1.14 -3.77 21.44
N ILE A 126 -1.03 -4.99 21.96
CA ILE A 126 0.23 -5.72 22.02
C ILE A 126 0.36 -6.49 20.70
N LEU A 127 1.32 -6.06 19.87
CA LEU A 127 1.51 -6.57 18.51
C LEU A 127 2.86 -7.28 18.39
N SER A 128 2.94 -8.25 17.50
CA SER A 128 4.20 -8.92 17.16
C SER A 128 4.47 -8.85 15.66
N ARG A 129 5.75 -8.87 15.27
CA ARG A 129 6.15 -9.11 13.87
C ARG A 129 6.14 -10.60 13.49
N ARG A 130 6.12 -11.49 14.49
CA ARG A 130 6.10 -12.96 14.32
C ARG A 130 4.72 -13.57 14.46
N SER A 131 3.72 -12.81 14.92
CA SER A 131 2.34 -13.29 15.09
C SER A 131 1.38 -12.18 14.70
N LEU A 132 0.36 -12.52 13.90
CA LEU A 132 -0.73 -11.62 13.53
C LEU A 132 -1.83 -11.58 14.60
N GLU A 133 -1.75 -12.46 15.59
CA GLU A 133 -2.60 -12.39 16.79
C GLU A 133 -2.29 -11.08 17.52
N ALA A 134 -3.28 -10.20 17.64
CA ALA A 134 -3.18 -9.00 18.47
C ALA A 134 -3.82 -9.28 19.83
N TYR A 135 -3.17 -8.83 20.90
CA TYR A 135 -3.73 -8.90 22.24
C TYR A 135 -4.05 -7.52 22.77
N ASP A 136 -5.16 -7.42 23.49
CA ASP A 136 -5.51 -6.22 24.24
C ASP A 136 -4.47 -5.95 25.34
N ILE A 137 -4.13 -4.67 25.54
CA ILE A 137 -3.19 -4.27 26.59
C ILE A 137 -3.67 -4.67 27.98
N SER A 138 -4.99 -4.77 28.21
CA SER A 138 -5.51 -5.14 29.53
C SER A 138 -5.22 -6.58 29.92
N MET A 139 -4.83 -7.44 28.96
CA MET A 139 -4.34 -8.78 29.26
C MET A 139 -2.97 -8.74 29.97
N HIS A 140 -2.22 -7.65 29.83
CA HIS A 140 -0.96 -7.45 30.53
C HIS A 140 -1.24 -7.16 32.02
N PRO A 141 -0.53 -7.82 32.96
CA PRO A 141 -0.84 -7.73 34.39
C PRO A 141 -0.74 -6.33 34.99
N ALA A 142 0.16 -5.50 34.49
CA ALA A 142 0.31 -4.12 34.93
C ALA A 142 -0.91 -3.22 34.61
N PHE A 143 -1.78 -3.65 33.69
CA PHE A 143 -2.87 -2.84 33.14
C PHE A 143 -4.25 -3.49 33.35
N GLN A 144 -4.37 -4.36 34.35
CA GLN A 144 -5.65 -4.96 34.72
C GLN A 144 -6.58 -3.91 35.34
N GLY A 145 -7.81 -3.83 34.84
CA GLY A 145 -8.84 -2.91 35.39
C GLY A 145 -8.82 -1.49 34.80
N LEU A 146 -8.15 -1.27 33.66
CA LEU A 146 -8.29 -0.02 32.89
C LEU A 146 -9.78 0.23 32.57
N ARG A 147 -10.28 1.43 32.88
CA ARG A 147 -11.63 1.86 32.50
C ARG A 147 -11.65 2.16 31.01
N HIS A 148 -12.74 1.81 30.34
CA HIS A 148 -12.98 2.26 28.97
C HIS A 148 -13.04 3.79 28.97
N ALA A 149 -12.15 4.44 28.23
CA ALA A 149 -12.36 5.84 27.92
C ALA A 149 -13.45 5.93 26.85
N PRO A 150 -14.46 6.81 27.02
CA PRO A 150 -15.36 7.15 25.94
C PRO A 150 -14.60 8.04 24.96
N PHE A 151 -13.80 7.44 24.08
CA PHE A 151 -13.29 8.13 22.90
C PHE A 151 -14.12 7.71 21.70
N LYS A 152 -14.80 8.70 21.12
CA LYS A 152 -15.75 8.54 20.03
C LYS A 152 -14.97 8.58 18.71
N ASP A 153 -15.33 7.67 17.81
CA ASP A 153 -14.95 7.59 16.39
C ASP A 153 -13.72 6.72 16.07
N THR A 154 -13.83 5.41 16.27
CA THR A 154 -13.04 4.44 15.49
C THR A 154 -13.63 4.37 14.08
N ASN A 155 -12.81 4.62 13.06
CA ASN A 155 -13.22 4.47 11.67
C ASN A 155 -13.44 2.97 11.34
N LEU A 156 -14.31 2.69 10.37
CA LEU A 156 -14.71 1.31 10.02
C LEU A 156 -13.51 0.40 9.73
N GLY A 157 -12.52 0.91 9.02
CA GLY A 157 -11.30 0.17 8.68
C GLY A 157 -10.43 -0.13 9.90
N ALA A 158 -10.34 0.76 10.90
CA ALA A 158 -9.68 0.41 12.16
C ALA A 158 -10.44 -0.72 12.85
N LYS A 159 -11.78 -0.69 12.81
CA LYS A 159 -12.56 -1.81 13.36
C LYS A 159 -12.33 -3.13 12.62
N LEU A 160 -12.31 -3.11 11.28
CA LEU A 160 -12.03 -4.28 10.43
C LEU A 160 -10.61 -4.84 10.64
N GLU A 161 -9.65 -3.99 10.97
CA GLU A 161 -8.30 -4.39 11.37
C GLU A 161 -8.21 -4.85 12.85
N GLY A 162 -9.31 -4.79 13.61
CA GLY A 162 -9.39 -5.23 15.01
C GLY A 162 -9.06 -4.16 16.06
N TYR A 163 -8.98 -2.88 15.68
CA TYR A 163 -8.71 -1.74 16.58
C TYR A 163 -9.99 -1.14 17.21
N SER A 164 -11.17 -1.73 16.97
CA SER A 164 -12.50 -1.23 17.41
C SER A 164 -12.60 -1.01 18.94
N GLU A 165 -11.89 -1.82 19.73
CA GLU A 165 -11.96 -1.81 21.21
C GLU A 165 -10.64 -1.43 21.91
N ALA A 166 -9.60 -1.09 21.14
CA ALA A 166 -8.22 -1.11 21.63
C ALA A 166 -7.73 0.18 22.32
N TYR A 167 -8.37 1.33 22.07
CA TYR A 167 -7.92 2.60 22.64
C TYR A 167 -8.42 2.78 24.07
N LYS A 168 -7.70 2.19 25.03
CA LYS A 168 -7.92 2.41 26.45
C LYS A 168 -7.06 3.57 26.93
N ARG A 169 -7.67 4.50 27.66
CA ARG A 169 -6.94 5.58 28.31
C ARG A 169 -6.19 4.99 29.50
N LEU A 170 -4.89 5.27 29.58
CA LEU A 170 -4.12 4.95 30.77
C LEU A 170 -4.41 6.00 31.85
N ASP A 171 -5.48 5.82 32.61
CA ASP A 171 -5.79 6.67 33.76
C ASP A 171 -4.82 6.43 34.93
N MET A 172 -4.13 5.29 34.96
CA MET A 172 -3.18 4.91 36.02
C MET A 172 -1.84 5.65 35.93
N ILE A 173 -1.54 6.27 34.79
CA ILE A 173 -0.30 7.01 34.54
C ILE A 173 -0.68 8.43 34.09
N GLU A 174 -0.56 9.39 35.01
CA GLU A 174 -0.87 10.78 34.72
C GLU A 174 0.34 11.51 34.17
N PHE A 175 0.23 12.03 32.95
CA PHE A 175 1.26 12.86 32.34
C PHE A 175 0.95 14.34 32.61
N ASN A 176 1.30 14.81 33.81
CA ASN A 176 1.19 16.23 34.16
C ASN A 176 2.27 17.04 33.46
N VAL A 177 1.87 18.12 32.79
CA VAL A 177 2.75 18.96 31.97
C VAL A 177 3.86 19.56 32.84
N LYS A 178 5.12 19.41 32.39
CA LYS A 178 6.34 19.92 33.06
C LYS A 178 6.58 19.37 34.49
N GLN A 179 5.95 18.26 34.85
CA GLN A 179 6.16 17.64 36.15
C GLN A 179 6.90 16.32 35.98
N ASP A 180 8.16 16.29 36.43
CA ASP A 180 8.94 15.05 36.50
C ASP A 180 8.38 14.16 37.62
N VAL A 181 8.18 12.90 37.30
CA VAL A 181 7.64 11.90 38.23
C VAL A 181 8.75 10.90 38.53
N PRO A 182 9.27 10.83 39.77
CA PRO A 182 10.28 9.84 40.17
C PRO A 182 9.67 8.43 40.16
N CYS A 183 10.49 7.39 40.44
CA CYS A 183 9.99 6.01 40.43
C CYS A 183 8.72 5.87 41.29
N THR A 184 7.61 5.59 40.62
CA THR A 184 6.30 5.40 41.25
C THR A 184 5.79 4.01 40.90
N VAL A 185 5.29 3.28 41.91
CA VAL A 185 4.72 1.94 41.73
C VAL A 185 3.32 2.06 41.13
N VAL A 186 3.07 1.36 40.02
CA VAL A 186 1.75 1.26 39.38
C VAL A 186 0.89 0.24 40.12
N ALA A 187 1.40 -0.98 40.20
CA ALA A 187 0.70 -2.12 40.78
C ALA A 187 1.70 -3.20 41.21
N THR A 188 1.39 -3.87 42.31
CA THR A 188 2.04 -5.12 42.71
C THR A 188 1.01 -6.23 42.54
N THR A 189 1.33 -7.24 41.74
CA THR A 189 0.40 -8.31 41.40
C THR A 189 1.07 -9.67 41.53
N GLU A 190 0.38 -10.61 42.16
CA GLU A 190 0.77 -12.01 42.17
C GLU A 190 0.40 -12.66 40.84
N LEU A 191 1.40 -13.14 40.10
CA LEU A 191 1.19 -13.77 38.81
C LEU A 191 0.96 -15.27 39.00
N PRO A 192 -0.23 -15.80 38.64
CA PRO A 192 -0.45 -17.23 38.60
C PRO A 192 0.36 -17.88 37.48
N VAL A 193 0.61 -19.19 37.60
CA VAL A 193 1.40 -19.98 36.66
C VAL A 193 0.94 -19.84 35.21
N GLN A 194 -0.38 -19.78 34.98
CA GLN A 194 -0.96 -19.60 33.64
C GLN A 194 -0.56 -18.25 33.02
N LYS A 195 -0.58 -17.16 33.80
CA LYS A 195 -0.16 -15.83 33.33
C LYS A 195 1.34 -15.76 33.10
N ILE A 196 2.15 -16.45 33.91
CA ILE A 196 3.61 -16.55 33.68
C ILE A 196 3.90 -17.26 32.35
N LYS A 197 3.22 -18.38 32.07
CA LYS A 197 3.33 -19.07 30.77
C LYS A 197 2.91 -18.18 29.61
N PHE A 198 1.82 -17.43 29.76
CA PHE A 198 1.38 -16.46 28.75
C PHE A 198 2.41 -15.36 28.51
N LEU A 199 2.98 -14.74 29.55
CA LEU A 199 4.04 -13.74 29.42
C LEU A 199 5.29 -14.32 28.76
N ARG A 200 5.70 -15.55 29.12
CA ARG A 200 6.81 -16.26 28.46
C ARG A 200 6.56 -16.41 26.96
N GLN A 201 5.35 -16.79 26.57
CA GLN A 201 4.95 -16.85 25.15
C GLN A 201 5.02 -15.47 24.48
N LEU A 202 4.58 -14.40 25.15
CA LEU A 202 4.66 -13.04 24.61
C LEU A 202 6.12 -12.61 24.36
N VAL A 203 7.02 -12.91 25.30
CA VAL A 203 8.46 -12.60 25.17
C VAL A 203 9.08 -13.41 24.04
N GLN A 204 8.84 -14.73 23.98
CA GLN A 204 9.36 -15.61 22.92
C GLN A 204 8.86 -15.23 21.52
N LYS A 205 7.57 -14.90 21.41
CA LYS A 205 6.96 -14.40 20.16
C LYS A 205 7.31 -12.93 19.89
N ARG A 206 8.16 -12.27 20.68
CA ARG A 206 8.63 -10.87 20.50
C ARG A 206 7.52 -9.83 20.41
N TYR A 207 6.51 -9.96 21.26
CA TYR A 207 5.44 -8.98 21.36
C TYR A 207 5.93 -7.64 21.90
N ARG A 208 5.39 -6.57 21.35
CA ARG A 208 5.66 -5.19 21.73
C ARG A 208 4.35 -4.49 22.09
N MET A 209 4.38 -3.75 23.19
CA MET A 209 3.32 -2.86 23.61
C MET A 209 3.43 -1.53 22.85
N HIS A 210 2.33 -1.12 22.25
CA HIS A 210 2.21 0.16 21.55
C HIS A 210 1.35 1.12 22.37
N LEU A 211 1.97 2.24 22.75
CA LEU A 211 1.30 3.37 23.40
C LEU A 211 1.40 4.59 22.48
N SER A 212 0.47 5.52 22.62
CA SER A 212 0.49 6.80 21.92
C SER A 212 0.19 7.96 22.86
N LEU A 213 0.84 9.10 22.62
CA LEU A 213 0.65 10.35 23.35
C LEU A 213 0.53 11.47 22.33
N ASP A 214 -0.55 12.26 22.37
CA ASP A 214 -0.85 13.30 21.36
C ASP A 214 -0.71 12.81 19.90
N LYS A 215 -1.23 11.60 19.64
CA LYS A 215 -1.15 10.87 18.36
C LYS A 215 0.26 10.46 17.91
N LEU A 216 1.29 10.71 18.72
CA LEU A 216 2.64 10.22 18.48
C LEU A 216 2.80 8.81 19.07
N PRO A 217 3.28 7.81 18.30
CA PRO A 217 3.56 6.51 18.86
C PRO A 217 4.75 6.59 19.82
N MET A 218 4.83 5.64 20.73
CA MET A 218 5.96 5.49 21.62
C MET A 218 7.18 4.94 20.86
N LEU A 219 8.36 5.54 21.05
CA LEU A 219 9.63 5.07 20.49
C LEU A 219 10.54 4.48 21.56
N MET A 220 11.08 3.30 21.28
CA MET A 220 12.22 2.76 21.99
C MET A 220 13.49 3.07 21.20
N ARG A 221 14.41 3.77 21.85
CA ARG A 221 15.68 4.22 21.26
C ARG A 221 16.83 3.40 21.81
N SER A 222 17.73 2.95 20.94
CA SER A 222 18.98 2.31 21.35
C SER A 222 20.16 3.16 20.90
N ARG A 223 20.91 3.65 21.88
CA ARG A 223 22.11 4.46 21.68
C ARG A 223 23.22 3.65 21.01
N GLU A 224 23.42 2.41 21.44
CA GLU A 224 24.51 1.53 20.98
C GLU A 224 24.41 1.19 19.50
N LEU A 225 23.19 0.85 19.06
CA LEU A 225 22.92 0.39 17.70
C LEU A 225 22.34 1.50 16.81
N ASN A 226 22.27 2.73 17.32
CA ASN A 226 21.86 3.94 16.59
C ASN A 226 20.50 3.78 15.85
N TYR A 227 19.55 3.07 16.46
CA TYR A 227 18.24 2.78 15.87
C TYR A 227 17.09 3.14 16.82
N ALA A 228 15.94 3.49 16.23
CA ALA A 228 14.69 3.73 16.94
C ALA A 228 13.61 2.78 16.41
N VAL A 229 12.84 2.17 17.31
CA VAL A 229 11.75 1.26 16.95
C VAL A 229 10.47 1.66 17.66
N LYS A 230 9.35 1.57 16.94
CA LYS A 230 8.01 1.80 17.51
C LYS A 230 7.64 0.71 18.52
N GLY A 231 7.13 1.12 19.68
CA GLY A 231 6.67 0.24 20.74
C GLY A 231 7.80 -0.38 21.59
N MET A 232 7.45 -0.75 22.81
CA MET A 232 8.37 -1.38 23.76
C MET A 232 8.14 -2.90 23.81
N PRO A 233 9.18 -3.73 23.79
CA PRO A 233 9.03 -5.16 24.00
C PRO A 233 8.48 -5.47 25.39
N VAL A 234 7.70 -6.55 25.52
CA VAL A 234 7.19 -7.02 26.83
C VAL A 234 8.34 -7.51 27.73
N GLY A 235 9.35 -8.11 27.12
CA GLY A 235 10.53 -8.64 27.80
C GLY A 235 11.64 -8.93 26.81
N PHE A 236 12.71 -9.56 27.28
CA PHE A 236 13.82 -9.96 26.42
C PHE A 236 14.33 -11.35 26.78
N GLU A 237 14.99 -11.96 25.80
CA GLU A 237 15.73 -13.21 25.98
C GLU A 237 17.22 -12.87 26.07
N ALA A 238 17.90 -13.37 27.09
CA ALA A 238 19.33 -13.12 27.25
C ALA A 238 20.13 -13.83 26.14
N PRO A 239 21.16 -13.18 25.56
CA PRO A 239 22.05 -13.84 24.59
C PRO A 239 22.69 -15.09 25.21
N GLN A 240 22.81 -16.17 24.42
CA GLN A 240 23.34 -17.46 24.89
C GLN A 240 24.70 -17.35 25.60
N GLN A 241 25.52 -16.35 25.26
CA GLN A 241 26.83 -16.10 25.88
C GLN A 241 26.75 -15.70 27.38
N TYR A 242 25.64 -15.09 27.82
CA TYR A 242 25.40 -14.72 29.22
C TYR A 242 24.54 -15.74 29.98
N ALA A 243 23.80 -16.58 29.25
CA ALA A 243 22.88 -17.57 29.81
C ALA A 243 23.60 -18.80 30.43
N ILE A 244 24.76 -19.19 29.90
CA ILE A 244 25.36 -20.50 30.19
C ILE A 244 25.83 -20.66 31.65
N ASN A 245 26.13 -19.58 32.38
CA ASN A 245 26.75 -19.69 33.72
C ASN A 245 26.09 -18.87 34.85
N ARG A 246 25.11 -17.99 34.58
CA ARG A 246 24.62 -17.02 35.59
C ARG A 246 23.11 -17.10 35.89
N TYR A 247 22.30 -17.67 34.99
CA TYR A 247 20.85 -17.83 35.18
C TYR A 247 20.38 -19.17 34.58
N PRO A 248 19.63 -20.02 35.33
CA PRO A 248 18.98 -21.20 34.76
C PRO A 248 17.80 -20.83 33.83
N GLU A 249 17.39 -19.56 33.82
CA GLU A 249 16.26 -19.02 33.08
C GLU A 249 16.73 -17.95 32.09
N ASN A 250 16.33 -18.07 30.82
CA ASN A 250 16.80 -17.19 29.74
C ASN A 250 15.86 -16.02 29.44
N LEU A 251 14.69 -15.96 30.08
CA LEU A 251 13.61 -15.01 29.76
C LEU A 251 13.38 -14.03 30.91
N PHE A 252 13.38 -12.74 30.57
CA PHE A 252 13.24 -11.63 31.52
C PHE A 252 12.09 -10.72 31.12
N LEU A 253 11.39 -10.16 32.12
CA LEU A 253 10.25 -9.26 31.93
C LEU A 253 10.68 -7.79 32.14
N TYR A 254 10.20 -6.88 31.29
CA TYR A 254 10.32 -5.45 31.56
C TYR A 254 9.16 -5.00 32.44
N ASN A 255 9.47 -4.54 33.64
CA ASN A 255 8.49 -4.14 34.65
C ASN A 255 8.64 -2.68 35.12
N HIS A 256 9.77 -2.02 34.81
CA HIS A 256 9.96 -0.60 35.05
C HIS A 256 10.01 0.15 33.71
N TRP A 257 9.22 1.21 33.57
CA TRP A 257 9.18 2.02 32.33
C TRP A 257 9.58 3.46 32.61
N ARG A 258 10.68 3.91 31.98
CA ARG A 258 11.08 5.31 31.99
C ARG A 258 10.58 5.99 30.73
N PHE A 259 9.59 6.86 30.87
CA PHE A 259 9.06 7.67 29.77
C PHE A 259 9.82 9.00 29.69
N THR A 260 10.16 9.41 28.49
CA THR A 260 10.72 10.73 28.23
C THR A 260 9.79 11.48 27.27
N VAL A 261 9.18 12.55 27.75
CA VAL A 261 8.30 13.40 26.96
C VAL A 261 9.09 14.63 26.54
N THR A 262 9.28 14.77 25.23
CA THR A 262 9.93 15.96 24.67
C THR A 262 8.88 16.99 24.27
N TYR A 263 9.15 18.25 24.59
CA TYR A 263 8.20 19.33 24.36
C TYR A 263 8.85 20.61 23.85
N HIS A 264 8.05 21.42 23.17
CA HIS A 264 8.44 22.74 22.70
C HIS A 264 7.55 23.82 23.30
N GLU A 265 8.17 24.93 23.68
CA GLU A 265 7.53 26.09 24.27
C GLU A 265 8.06 27.33 23.57
N ASP A 266 7.14 28.18 23.10
CA ASP A 266 7.45 29.48 22.53
C ASP A 266 6.43 30.50 23.04
N PRO A 267 6.75 31.19 24.16
CA PRO A 267 5.84 32.15 24.79
C PRO A 267 5.47 33.33 23.89
N SER A 268 6.23 33.57 22.82
CA SER A 268 5.98 34.66 21.87
C SER A 268 4.87 34.32 20.86
N LEU A 269 4.64 33.03 20.60
CA LEU A 269 3.70 32.55 19.59
C LEU A 269 2.47 31.87 20.18
N PHE A 270 2.59 31.17 21.31
CA PHE A 270 1.48 30.47 21.93
C PHE A 270 1.69 30.27 23.43
N GLU A 271 0.57 30.24 24.16
CA GLU A 271 0.55 29.88 25.58
C GLU A 271 0.39 28.36 25.73
N GLY A 272 1.18 27.77 26.65
CA GLY A 272 1.18 26.33 26.91
C GLY A 272 2.31 25.57 26.24
N VAL A 273 2.21 24.24 26.28
CA VAL A 273 3.26 23.32 25.80
C VAL A 273 2.77 22.51 24.61
N ARG A 274 3.63 22.32 23.61
CA ARG A 274 3.39 21.44 22.46
C ARG A 274 4.29 20.21 22.53
N ILE A 275 3.71 19.02 22.36
CA ILE A 275 4.46 17.76 22.43
C ILE A 275 5.18 17.49 21.10
N THR A 276 6.49 17.24 21.18
CA THR A 276 7.36 16.99 20.02
C THR A 276 7.79 15.54 19.88
N GLY A 277 7.70 14.74 20.95
CA GLY A 277 8.14 13.35 20.90
C GLY A 277 7.86 12.59 22.18
N PHE A 278 7.66 11.28 22.04
CA PHE A 278 7.33 10.36 23.11
C PHE A 278 8.23 9.13 23.06
N ASP A 279 9.17 9.04 24.00
CA ASP A 279 10.15 7.97 24.07
C ASP A 279 9.97 7.11 25.34
N VAL A 280 10.41 5.86 25.27
CA VAL A 280 10.43 4.93 26.40
C VAL A 280 11.74 4.17 26.48
N HIS A 281 12.25 4.03 27.71
CA HIS A 281 13.36 3.17 28.05
C HIS A 281 12.88 2.08 29.03
N PRO A 282 12.63 0.85 28.55
CA PRO A 282 12.18 -0.24 29.41
C PRO A 282 13.36 -0.81 30.21
N VAL A 283 13.13 -1.08 31.51
CA VAL A 283 14.12 -1.63 32.45
C VAL A 283 13.52 -2.84 33.14
N SER A 284 14.35 -3.87 33.37
CA SER A 284 13.96 -5.07 34.11
C SER A 284 14.60 -5.02 35.48
N ILE A 285 13.80 -5.07 36.54
CA ILE A 285 14.29 -5.04 37.92
C ILE A 285 13.42 -5.87 38.86
N ALA A 286 14.05 -6.72 39.67
CA ALA A 286 13.42 -7.36 40.81
C ALA A 286 13.33 -6.33 41.95
N HIS A 287 12.17 -5.68 42.09
CA HIS A 287 11.96 -4.66 43.11
C HIS A 287 12.05 -5.23 44.53
N ASN A 288 13.04 -4.77 45.28
CA ASN A 288 13.04 -4.81 46.74
C ASN A 288 12.49 -3.47 47.23
N LEU A 289 11.20 -3.41 47.58
CA LEU A 289 10.57 -2.18 48.10
C LEU A 289 10.87 -2.04 49.60
N PRO A 290 11.14 -0.83 50.11
CA PRO A 290 11.08 0.48 49.44
C PRO A 290 12.38 0.92 48.75
N GLU A 291 13.51 0.25 49.01
CA GLU A 291 14.87 0.68 48.60
C GLU A 291 15.00 0.93 47.09
N SER A 292 14.38 0.08 46.26
CA SER A 292 14.47 0.17 44.80
C SER A 292 13.76 1.36 44.15
N CYS A 293 12.82 2.03 44.85
CA CYS A 293 12.10 3.22 44.32
C CYS A 293 12.09 4.41 45.29
N SER A 294 13.10 4.50 46.16
CA SER A 294 13.28 5.58 47.13
C SER A 294 13.83 6.87 46.51
N GLY A 295 13.20 7.39 45.44
CA GLY A 295 13.54 8.69 44.84
C GLY A 295 14.76 8.76 43.91
N ASN A 296 15.58 7.71 43.85
CA ASN A 296 16.73 7.62 42.92
C ASN A 296 16.32 7.05 41.55
N GLN A 297 17.08 7.38 40.50
CA GLN A 297 16.89 6.78 39.17
C GLN A 297 17.17 5.27 39.23
N VAL A 298 16.24 4.46 38.73
CA VAL A 298 16.41 3.00 38.65
C VAL A 298 17.53 2.69 37.65
N GLU A 299 18.56 1.98 38.12
CA GLU A 299 19.68 1.51 37.29
C GLU A 299 19.37 0.14 36.67
N ASN A 300 19.81 -0.06 35.43
CA ASN A 300 19.62 -1.31 34.70
C ASN A 300 20.77 -2.28 34.97
N ASN A 301 20.79 -2.88 36.17
CA ASN A 301 21.85 -3.79 36.59
C ASN A 301 21.51 -5.26 36.29
N PRO A 302 22.38 -6.01 35.57
CA PRO A 302 22.12 -7.41 35.20
C PRO A 302 21.78 -8.33 36.37
N ASP A 303 22.46 -8.16 37.50
CA ASP A 303 22.25 -8.99 38.69
C ASP A 303 20.84 -8.84 39.30
N THR A 304 20.12 -7.76 38.96
CA THR A 304 18.78 -7.45 39.46
C THR A 304 17.65 -7.76 38.47
N TYR A 305 17.93 -8.40 37.33
CA TYR A 305 16.90 -8.64 36.33
C TYR A 305 15.77 -9.56 36.82
N LEU A 306 14.53 -9.21 36.43
CA LEU A 306 13.34 -9.99 36.77
C LEU A 306 13.20 -11.18 35.82
N SER A 307 13.66 -12.36 36.26
CA SER A 307 13.49 -13.61 35.51
C SER A 307 12.02 -14.09 35.53
N LEU A 308 11.58 -14.73 34.46
CA LEU A 308 10.28 -15.41 34.40
C LEU A 308 10.48 -16.91 34.60
N PRO A 309 10.03 -17.48 35.74
CA PRO A 309 10.29 -18.87 36.01
C PRO A 309 9.58 -19.83 35.08
N ASP A 310 10.27 -20.92 34.74
CA ASP A 310 9.66 -22.08 34.07
C ASP A 310 9.08 -23.06 35.10
N SER A 311 9.59 -23.01 36.34
CA SER A 311 9.02 -23.73 37.47
C SER A 311 7.60 -23.20 37.71
N GLY A 312 6.65 -24.11 37.90
CA GLY A 312 5.22 -23.80 38.06
C GLY A 312 4.87 -23.10 39.37
N THR A 313 5.69 -22.17 39.83
CA THR A 313 5.51 -21.39 41.05
C THR A 313 4.92 -20.02 40.70
N PRO A 314 3.93 -19.54 41.49
CA PRO A 314 3.46 -18.17 41.36
C PRO A 314 4.57 -17.19 41.75
N LYS A 315 4.64 -16.04 41.07
CA LYS A 315 5.67 -15.02 41.30
C LYS A 315 5.04 -13.65 41.44
N THR A 316 5.36 -12.94 42.52
CA THR A 316 4.90 -11.57 42.74
C THR A 316 5.76 -10.61 41.93
N VAL A 317 5.10 -9.76 41.13
CA VAL A 317 5.77 -8.77 40.28
C VAL A 317 5.23 -7.38 40.62
N THR A 318 6.16 -6.46 40.87
CA THR A 318 5.87 -5.03 41.02
C THR A 318 6.17 -4.33 39.71
N PHE A 319 5.21 -3.54 39.22
CA PHE A 319 5.35 -2.67 38.06
C PHE A 319 5.52 -1.23 38.52
N SER A 320 6.41 -0.49 37.89
CA SER A 320 6.71 0.90 38.23
C SER A 320 7.01 1.73 36.99
N TYR A 321 6.92 3.05 37.12
CA TYR A 321 7.19 3.98 36.04
C TYR A 321 7.91 5.23 36.55
N GLN A 322 8.56 5.93 35.61
CA GLN A 322 9.19 7.23 35.80
C GLN A 322 8.87 8.10 34.58
N ILE A 323 8.69 9.41 34.78
CA ILE A 323 8.44 10.37 33.68
C ILE A 323 9.43 11.51 33.78
N ASP A 324 10.16 11.75 32.68
CA ASP A 324 11.10 12.85 32.53
C ASP A 324 10.62 13.80 31.41
N TRP A 325 10.52 15.10 31.70
CA TRP A 325 10.15 16.13 30.74
C TRP A 325 11.37 16.88 30.23
N VAL A 326 11.59 16.85 28.90
CA VAL A 326 12.76 17.45 28.28
C VAL A 326 12.35 18.50 27.23
N GLN A 327 12.84 19.73 27.39
CA GLN A 327 12.59 20.78 26.41
C GLN A 327 13.39 20.52 25.11
N SER A 328 12.73 20.67 23.97
CA SER A 328 13.26 20.47 22.63
C SER A 328 13.17 21.73 21.77
N GLU A 329 14.17 21.92 20.92
CA GLU A 329 14.18 22.98 19.89
C GLU A 329 13.38 22.63 18.64
N LEU A 330 12.81 21.41 18.57
CA LEU A 330 12.00 20.97 17.45
C LEU A 330 10.66 21.72 17.39
N ILE A 331 10.36 22.30 16.24
CA ILE A 331 9.04 22.89 15.98
C ILE A 331 8.01 21.75 15.92
N TRP A 332 6.81 21.97 16.44
CA TRP A 332 5.72 20.98 16.43
C TRP A 332 5.44 20.41 15.04
N ASP A 333 5.49 21.25 14.00
CA ASP A 333 5.34 20.86 12.60
C ASP A 333 6.37 19.80 12.16
N ASP A 334 7.52 19.67 12.83
CA ASP A 334 8.59 18.74 12.44
C ASP A 334 8.66 17.51 13.35
N ARG A 335 7.71 17.33 14.27
CA ARG A 335 7.73 16.27 15.28
C ARG A 335 7.80 14.85 14.72
N TRP A 336 7.15 14.61 13.57
CA TRP A 336 7.15 13.29 12.91
C TRP A 336 8.46 12.95 12.21
N ASP A 337 9.30 13.94 11.93
CA ASP A 337 10.56 13.73 11.22
C ASP A 337 11.50 12.80 12.00
N VAL A 338 11.45 12.86 13.34
CA VAL A 338 12.23 11.99 14.23
C VAL A 338 11.85 10.51 14.07
N TYR A 339 10.57 10.25 13.82
CA TYR A 339 10.01 8.91 13.67
C TYR A 339 10.39 8.24 12.34
N PHE A 340 10.88 9.03 11.37
CA PHE A 340 11.36 8.54 10.08
C PHE A 340 12.90 8.35 10.04
N LEU A 341 13.60 8.57 11.16
CA LEU A 341 15.03 8.33 11.29
C LEU A 341 15.27 6.86 11.69
N GLY A 342 16.09 6.16 10.90
CA GLY A 342 16.37 4.73 11.10
C GLY A 342 15.58 3.77 10.20
N LEU A 343 14.66 4.28 9.37
CA LEU A 343 14.16 3.51 8.22
C LEU A 343 15.31 3.29 7.22
N PRO A 344 15.41 2.11 6.57
CA PRO A 344 16.40 1.88 5.50
C PRO A 344 16.33 3.02 4.48
N ASP A 345 17.48 3.41 3.93
CA ASP A 345 17.62 4.64 3.15
C ASP A 345 16.52 4.75 2.09
N VAL A 346 15.54 5.62 2.34
CA VAL A 346 14.41 5.92 1.45
C VAL A 346 14.93 6.28 0.04
N ALA A 347 16.14 6.82 -0.04
CA ALA A 347 16.84 7.10 -1.29
C ALA A 347 17.08 5.83 -2.13
N ILE A 348 17.54 4.73 -1.55
CA ILE A 348 17.82 3.47 -2.28
C ILE A 348 16.52 2.94 -2.90
N HIS A 349 15.43 2.94 -2.11
CA HIS A 349 14.12 2.50 -2.59
C HIS A 349 13.58 3.40 -3.69
N TYR A 350 13.71 4.72 -3.54
CA TYR A 350 13.29 5.68 -4.56
C TYR A 350 14.06 5.51 -5.88
N TYR A 351 15.38 5.31 -5.83
CA TYR A 351 16.18 5.07 -7.03
C TYR A 351 15.82 3.75 -7.72
N SER A 352 15.58 2.68 -6.95
CA SER A 352 15.10 1.40 -7.50
C SER A 352 13.76 1.58 -8.21
N MET A 353 12.82 2.30 -7.60
CA MET A 353 11.51 2.57 -8.18
C MET A 353 11.62 3.36 -9.49
N LEU A 354 12.40 4.44 -9.51
CA LEU A 354 12.58 5.25 -10.72
C LEU A 354 13.17 4.42 -11.86
N ASN A 355 14.15 3.57 -11.54
CA ASN A 355 14.75 2.66 -12.51
C ASN A 355 13.72 1.68 -13.09
N SER A 356 12.89 1.07 -12.25
CA SER A 356 11.82 0.17 -12.70
C SER A 356 10.82 0.87 -13.61
N VAL A 357 10.43 2.12 -13.30
CA VAL A 357 9.51 2.92 -14.13
C VAL A 357 10.11 3.21 -15.50
N ILE A 358 11.38 3.58 -15.56
CA ILE A 358 12.08 3.85 -16.83
C ILE A 358 12.17 2.57 -17.67
N CYS A 359 12.63 1.47 -17.08
CA CYS A 359 12.70 0.17 -17.75
C CYS A 359 11.32 -0.24 -18.31
N MET A 360 10.27 0.03 -17.54
CA MET A 360 8.91 -0.27 -17.93
C MET A 360 8.42 0.55 -19.12
N VAL A 361 8.59 1.87 -19.09
CA VAL A 361 8.18 2.72 -20.20
C VAL A 361 8.94 2.35 -21.49
N VAL A 362 10.22 1.99 -21.37
CA VAL A 362 11.02 1.52 -22.52
C VAL A 362 10.50 0.19 -23.05
N LEU A 363 10.26 -0.80 -22.18
CA LEU A 363 9.73 -2.11 -22.59
C LEU A 363 8.37 -1.95 -23.28
N ALA A 364 7.49 -1.14 -22.69
CA ALA A 364 6.18 -0.82 -23.23
C ALA A 364 6.26 -0.19 -24.62
N ALA A 365 7.10 0.84 -24.77
CA ALA A 365 7.32 1.49 -26.06
C ALA A 365 7.86 0.54 -27.13
N VAL A 366 8.77 -0.39 -26.76
CA VAL A 366 9.32 -1.40 -27.68
C VAL A 366 8.23 -2.37 -28.14
N ILE A 367 7.44 -2.92 -27.22
CA ILE A 367 6.36 -3.86 -27.54
C ILE A 367 5.28 -3.18 -28.39
N ALA A 368 4.82 -1.99 -27.99
CA ALA A 368 3.84 -1.21 -28.74
C ALA A 368 4.34 -0.88 -30.16
N THR A 369 5.60 -0.47 -30.31
CA THR A 369 6.19 -0.18 -31.62
C THR A 369 6.31 -1.45 -32.47
N ALA A 370 6.68 -2.59 -31.87
CA ALA A 370 6.74 -3.86 -32.57
C ALA A 370 5.36 -4.29 -33.08
N LEU A 371 4.33 -4.22 -32.24
CA LEU A 371 2.95 -4.53 -32.63
C LEU A 371 2.46 -3.60 -33.75
N ILE A 372 2.66 -2.29 -33.63
CA ILE A 372 2.25 -1.32 -34.67
C ILE A 372 2.99 -1.57 -35.99
N ARG A 373 4.30 -1.88 -35.93
CA ARG A 373 5.10 -2.17 -37.13
C ARG A 373 4.64 -3.44 -37.83
N VAL A 374 4.42 -4.52 -37.07
CA VAL A 374 3.91 -5.78 -37.61
C VAL A 374 2.53 -5.56 -38.23
N PHE A 375 1.63 -4.91 -37.50
CA PHE A 375 0.29 -4.62 -37.98
C PHE A 375 0.27 -3.76 -39.26
N ARG A 376 1.06 -2.68 -39.32
CA ARG A 376 1.17 -1.84 -40.52
C ARG A 376 1.75 -2.59 -41.72
N LYS A 377 2.73 -3.47 -41.49
CA LYS A 377 3.29 -4.32 -42.54
C LYS A 377 2.23 -5.30 -43.05
N ASP A 378 1.44 -5.88 -42.15
CA ASP A 378 0.39 -6.86 -42.48
C ASP A 378 -0.83 -6.21 -43.17
N LEU A 379 -1.04 -4.90 -42.96
CA LEU A 379 -1.98 -4.07 -43.74
C LEU A 379 -1.43 -3.75 -45.14
N ALA A 380 -0.21 -3.23 -45.24
CA ALA A 380 0.38 -2.75 -46.50
C ALA A 380 0.77 -3.87 -47.49
N GLY A 381 0.93 -5.11 -47.02
CA GLY A 381 1.21 -6.29 -47.86
C GLY A 381 -0.01 -6.79 -48.63
N GLY A 382 -0.67 -5.90 -49.38
CA GLY A 382 -1.81 -6.22 -50.24
C GLY A 382 -1.46 -7.32 -51.25
N THR A 383 -2.34 -8.33 -51.32
CA THR A 383 -2.37 -9.45 -52.27
C THR A 383 -1.40 -10.63 -52.05
N LYS A 384 -2.02 -11.81 -51.83
CA LYS A 384 -1.52 -13.19 -52.05
C LYS A 384 -0.47 -13.77 -51.08
N LYS A 385 -0.85 -13.96 -49.80
CA LYS A 385 -0.70 -15.20 -48.97
C LYS A 385 -0.78 -14.90 -47.47
N ASP A 386 -1.61 -15.64 -46.74
CA ASP A 386 -1.38 -16.09 -45.36
C ASP A 386 -1.56 -15.13 -44.15
N ASN A 387 -2.44 -14.13 -44.19
CA ASN A 387 -2.82 -13.40 -42.96
C ASN A 387 -4.10 -13.98 -42.34
N GLY A 388 -3.94 -15.00 -41.50
CA GLY A 388 -5.02 -15.80 -40.90
C GLY A 388 -6.12 -15.01 -40.19
N TRP A 389 -5.77 -13.86 -39.60
CA TRP A 389 -6.75 -13.01 -38.92
C TRP A 389 -7.75 -12.34 -39.88
N LYS A 390 -7.34 -11.96 -41.10
CA LYS A 390 -8.26 -11.34 -42.08
C LYS A 390 -9.42 -12.28 -42.43
N HIS A 391 -9.16 -13.59 -42.46
CA HIS A 391 -10.16 -14.61 -42.74
C HIS A 391 -11.16 -14.85 -41.58
N LEU A 392 -10.94 -14.28 -40.39
CA LEU A 392 -11.85 -14.42 -39.25
C LEU A 392 -12.89 -13.31 -39.16
N ARG A 393 -12.96 -12.40 -40.14
CA ARG A 393 -13.87 -11.24 -40.19
C ARG A 393 -15.31 -11.59 -39.78
N GLY A 394 -15.85 -12.73 -40.24
CA GLY A 394 -17.21 -13.18 -39.90
C GLY A 394 -17.38 -14.00 -38.63
N ASP A 395 -16.32 -14.30 -37.87
CA ASP A 395 -16.41 -15.17 -36.67
C ASP A 395 -15.78 -14.56 -35.39
N VAL A 396 -14.99 -13.49 -35.50
CA VAL A 396 -14.28 -12.87 -34.35
C VAL A 396 -15.21 -12.37 -33.25
N PHE A 397 -16.37 -11.81 -33.63
CA PHE A 397 -17.32 -11.20 -32.69
C PHE A 397 -18.43 -12.14 -32.24
N ARG A 398 -18.29 -13.43 -32.54
CA ARG A 398 -19.24 -14.46 -32.10
C ARG A 398 -19.32 -14.51 -30.58
N LYS A 399 -20.53 -14.73 -30.07
CA LYS A 399 -20.80 -14.83 -28.63
C LYS A 399 -19.88 -15.86 -27.95
N PRO A 400 -19.24 -15.52 -26.82
CA PRO A 400 -18.41 -16.46 -26.09
C PRO A 400 -19.24 -17.52 -25.36
N GLU A 401 -18.59 -18.61 -24.96
CA GLU A 401 -19.19 -19.59 -24.04
C GLU A 401 -19.57 -18.88 -22.73
N SER A 402 -20.82 -18.99 -22.26
CA SER A 402 -21.29 -18.35 -21.01
C SER A 402 -21.02 -16.82 -20.91
N PRO A 403 -21.67 -15.99 -21.77
CA PRO A 403 -21.44 -14.53 -21.80
C PRO A 403 -21.81 -13.82 -20.49
N MET A 404 -22.70 -14.41 -19.70
CA MET A 404 -23.07 -13.90 -18.37
C MET A 404 -21.89 -13.95 -17.40
N LEU A 405 -21.14 -15.06 -17.35
CA LEU A 405 -20.02 -15.19 -16.42
C LEU A 405 -18.89 -14.23 -16.80
N LEU A 406 -18.56 -14.14 -18.09
CA LEU A 406 -17.52 -13.25 -18.58
C LEU A 406 -17.82 -11.78 -18.27
N SER A 407 -19.06 -11.33 -18.53
CA SER A 407 -19.48 -9.95 -18.23
C SER A 407 -19.43 -9.63 -16.73
N ILE A 408 -19.84 -10.56 -15.88
CA ILE A 408 -19.72 -10.44 -14.42
C ILE A 408 -18.26 -10.31 -13.97
N MET A 409 -17.37 -11.17 -14.47
CA MET A 409 -15.95 -11.16 -14.07
C MET A 409 -15.24 -9.89 -14.54
N VAL A 410 -15.48 -9.46 -15.79
CA VAL A 410 -14.89 -8.25 -16.36
C VAL A 410 -15.44 -6.99 -15.66
N GLY A 411 -16.74 -6.95 -15.38
CA GLY A 411 -17.37 -5.85 -14.65
C GLY A 411 -16.80 -5.68 -13.24
N ASN A 412 -16.62 -6.77 -12.51
CA ASN A 412 -16.03 -6.74 -11.16
C ASN A 412 -14.56 -6.31 -11.17
N GLY A 413 -13.74 -6.81 -12.10
CA GLY A 413 -12.33 -6.39 -12.16
C GLY A 413 -12.16 -4.93 -12.61
N ALA A 414 -13.00 -4.44 -13.54
CA ALA A 414 -13.02 -3.02 -13.91
C ALA A 414 -13.46 -2.13 -12.73
N HIS A 415 -14.44 -2.57 -11.93
CA HIS A 415 -14.87 -1.88 -10.72
C HIS A 415 -13.75 -1.79 -9.69
N ILE A 416 -13.07 -2.90 -9.37
CA ILE A 416 -11.95 -2.89 -8.42
C ILE A 416 -10.81 -1.98 -8.90
N LEU A 417 -10.49 -1.98 -10.20
CA LEU A 417 -9.46 -1.13 -10.77
C LEU A 417 -9.79 0.37 -10.58
N VAL A 418 -11.02 0.77 -10.89
CA VAL A 418 -11.40 2.18 -10.72
C VAL A 418 -11.51 2.57 -9.26
N ALA A 419 -12.03 1.68 -8.40
CA ALA A 419 -12.06 1.92 -6.96
C ALA A 419 -10.64 2.10 -6.38
N SER A 420 -9.68 1.28 -6.80
CA SER A 420 -8.29 1.38 -6.35
C SER A 420 -7.61 2.66 -6.86
N LEU A 421 -7.78 3.01 -8.15
CA LEU A 421 -7.24 4.25 -8.72
C LEU A 421 -7.82 5.50 -8.04
N ILE A 422 -9.14 5.57 -7.83
CA ILE A 422 -9.77 6.71 -7.13
C ILE A 422 -9.26 6.79 -5.71
N THR A 423 -9.16 5.68 -4.98
CA THR A 423 -8.65 5.66 -3.61
C THR A 423 -7.21 6.15 -3.56
N MET A 424 -6.35 5.71 -4.49
CA MET A 424 -4.96 6.16 -4.58
C MET A 424 -4.85 7.65 -4.95
N ILE A 425 -5.71 8.16 -5.83
CA ILE A 425 -5.76 9.59 -6.17
C ILE A 425 -6.20 10.41 -4.96
N LEU A 426 -7.28 10.00 -4.26
CA LEU A 426 -7.75 10.69 -3.04
C LEU A 426 -6.68 10.72 -1.95
N ASN A 427 -5.88 9.66 -1.88
CA ASN A 427 -4.76 9.54 -0.97
C ASN A 427 -3.61 10.50 -1.34
N ILE A 428 -3.23 10.61 -2.62
CA ILE A 428 -2.25 11.60 -3.10
C ILE A 428 -2.77 13.04 -2.99
N CYS A 429 -4.08 13.25 -3.16
CA CYS A 429 -4.75 14.52 -2.90
C CYS A 429 -4.87 14.84 -1.40
N HIS A 430 -4.39 13.95 -0.53
CA HIS A 430 -4.37 14.08 0.92
C HIS A 430 -5.78 14.21 1.54
N VAL A 431 -6.80 13.63 0.90
CA VAL A 431 -8.16 13.54 1.46
C VAL A 431 -8.25 12.40 2.48
N ILE A 432 -7.56 11.29 2.23
CA ILE A 432 -7.49 10.12 3.11
C ILE A 432 -6.12 10.11 3.80
N ASN A 433 -6.08 9.96 5.12
CA ASN A 433 -4.83 9.98 5.87
C ASN A 433 -4.38 8.55 6.21
N THR A 434 -3.49 7.98 5.41
CA THR A 434 -3.03 6.59 5.59
C THR A 434 -2.14 6.35 6.79
N MET A 435 -1.75 7.39 7.52
CA MET A 435 -1.02 7.22 8.77
C MET A 435 -1.94 7.04 9.97
N VAL A 436 -3.23 7.36 9.82
CA VAL A 436 -4.26 6.92 10.75
C VAL A 436 -4.58 5.47 10.41
N THR A 437 -4.43 4.60 11.41
CA THR A 437 -4.72 3.17 11.29
C THR A 437 -6.13 2.96 10.72
N GLY A 438 -6.25 2.07 9.74
CA GLY A 438 -7.53 1.72 9.11
C GLY A 438 -8.19 2.81 8.25
N ASP A 439 -7.67 4.03 8.15
CA ASP A 439 -8.33 5.10 7.37
C ASP A 439 -8.25 4.86 5.86
N ALA A 440 -7.11 4.34 5.40
CA ALA A 440 -6.92 3.90 4.02
C ALA A 440 -7.94 2.82 3.62
N LEU A 441 -8.12 1.82 4.50
CA LEU A 441 -9.06 0.72 4.29
C LEU A 441 -10.51 1.22 4.32
N THR A 442 -10.84 2.10 5.26
CA THR A 442 -12.15 2.76 5.35
C THR A 442 -12.46 3.51 4.05
N GLY A 443 -11.53 4.33 3.59
CA GLY A 443 -11.65 5.09 2.35
C GLY A 443 -11.84 4.20 1.14
N PHE A 444 -11.07 3.10 1.04
CA PHE A 444 -11.24 2.12 -0.03
C PHE A 444 -12.63 1.48 -0.02
N VAL A 445 -13.12 1.03 1.14
CA VAL A 445 -14.44 0.39 1.28
C VAL A 445 -15.57 1.36 0.88
N PHE A 446 -15.48 2.63 1.28
CA PHE A 446 -16.45 3.65 0.88
C PHE A 446 -16.39 3.94 -0.63
N VAL A 447 -15.20 4.15 -1.19
CA VAL A 447 -15.02 4.38 -2.63
C VAL A 447 -15.51 3.17 -3.44
N TYR A 448 -15.24 1.95 -2.98
CA TYR A 448 -15.73 0.72 -3.59
C TYR A 448 -17.26 0.67 -3.61
N ALA A 449 -17.93 0.99 -2.50
CA ALA A 449 -19.39 1.04 -2.44
C ALA A 449 -19.97 2.07 -3.41
N LEU A 450 -19.39 3.28 -3.48
CA LEU A 450 -19.85 4.36 -4.38
C LEU A 450 -19.60 4.05 -5.86
N THR A 451 -18.50 3.38 -6.18
CA THR A 451 -18.12 3.02 -7.57
C THR A 451 -18.80 1.75 -8.07
N SER A 452 -19.63 1.08 -7.26
CA SER A 452 -20.35 -0.14 -7.63
C SER A 452 -21.24 0.02 -8.87
N SER A 453 -21.72 1.24 -9.14
CA SER A 453 -22.44 1.57 -10.37
C SER A 453 -21.62 1.34 -11.64
N LEU A 454 -20.30 1.55 -11.61
CA LEU A 454 -19.43 1.32 -12.76
C LEU A 454 -19.34 -0.17 -13.10
N GLY A 455 -19.22 -1.04 -12.09
CA GLY A 455 -19.18 -2.49 -12.29
C GLY A 455 -20.45 -3.01 -12.97
N GLY A 456 -21.61 -2.54 -12.50
CA GLY A 456 -22.91 -2.83 -13.12
C GLY A 456 -23.01 -2.31 -14.55
N TYR A 457 -22.51 -1.09 -14.82
CA TYR A 457 -22.51 -0.48 -16.15
C TYR A 457 -21.65 -1.27 -17.15
N VAL A 458 -20.40 -1.59 -16.79
CA VAL A 458 -19.47 -2.35 -17.66
C VAL A 458 -20.02 -3.76 -17.93
N SER A 459 -20.49 -4.45 -16.89
CA SER A 459 -21.09 -5.78 -17.01
C SER A 459 -22.33 -5.77 -17.92
N ALA A 460 -23.26 -4.83 -17.71
CA ALA A 460 -24.48 -4.72 -18.53
C ALA A 460 -24.18 -4.43 -20.01
N ARG A 461 -23.20 -3.57 -20.30
CA ARG A 461 -22.82 -3.27 -21.69
C ARG A 461 -22.18 -4.46 -22.39
N LEU A 462 -21.30 -5.20 -21.71
CA LEU A 462 -20.70 -6.41 -22.27
C LEU A 462 -21.73 -7.54 -22.44
N TYR A 463 -22.68 -7.67 -21.52
CA TYR A 463 -23.75 -8.65 -21.64
C TYR A 463 -24.71 -8.31 -22.78
N LYS A 464 -25.05 -7.03 -22.95
CA LYS A 464 -25.83 -6.52 -24.08
C LYS A 464 -25.10 -6.73 -25.41
N LEU A 465 -23.79 -6.52 -25.44
CA LEU A 465 -22.94 -6.80 -26.61
C LEU A 465 -23.03 -8.26 -27.07
N CYS A 466 -23.17 -9.20 -26.14
CA CYS A 466 -23.31 -10.62 -26.45
C CYS A 466 -24.77 -11.04 -26.76
N GLY A 467 -25.72 -10.11 -26.88
CA GLY A 467 -27.14 -10.40 -27.10
C GLY A 467 -27.89 -10.92 -25.86
N GLY A 468 -27.37 -10.68 -24.66
CA GLY A 468 -27.97 -11.15 -23.41
C GLY A 468 -29.26 -10.40 -23.02
N GLN A 469 -30.36 -11.14 -22.81
CA GLN A 469 -31.67 -10.56 -22.47
C GLN A 469 -31.90 -10.37 -20.95
N ASN A 470 -31.34 -11.27 -20.13
CA ASN A 470 -31.56 -11.27 -18.67
C ASN A 470 -30.67 -10.29 -17.88
N LEU A 471 -30.80 -8.99 -18.13
CA LEU A 471 -29.97 -7.94 -17.51
C LEU A 471 -30.15 -7.82 -15.99
N LYS A 472 -31.37 -8.04 -15.47
CA LYS A 472 -31.63 -8.02 -14.01
C LYS A 472 -30.83 -9.09 -13.29
N ARG A 473 -30.77 -10.30 -13.85
CA ARG A 473 -29.97 -11.41 -13.30
C ARG A 473 -28.48 -11.10 -13.40
N ASN A 474 -28.04 -10.52 -14.51
CA ASN A 474 -26.65 -10.09 -14.67
C ASN A 474 -26.23 -9.06 -13.61
N ALA A 475 -27.06 -8.03 -13.38
CA ALA A 475 -26.81 -7.00 -12.37
C ALA A 475 -26.73 -7.58 -10.95
N LEU A 476 -27.67 -8.48 -10.59
CA LEU A 476 -27.68 -9.14 -9.28
C LEU A 476 -26.43 -10.01 -9.07
N LEU A 477 -26.06 -10.83 -10.07
CA LEU A 477 -24.88 -11.68 -9.98
C LEU A 477 -23.58 -10.88 -9.97
N THR A 478 -23.53 -9.77 -10.72
CA THR A 478 -22.37 -8.86 -10.73
C THR A 478 -22.09 -8.33 -9.32
N SER A 479 -23.12 -7.94 -8.58
CA SER A 479 -22.95 -7.41 -7.22
C SER A 479 -22.75 -8.46 -6.13
N THR A 480 -23.17 -9.70 -6.35
CA THR A 480 -23.22 -10.72 -5.28
C THR A 480 -22.13 -11.78 -5.38
N VAL A 481 -21.73 -12.23 -6.57
CA VAL A 481 -20.80 -13.36 -6.71
C VAL A 481 -19.44 -13.07 -6.07
N LEU A 482 -18.83 -11.93 -6.42
CA LEU A 482 -17.54 -11.56 -5.85
C LEU A 482 -17.68 -11.01 -4.43
N SER A 483 -18.40 -9.89 -4.28
CA SER A 483 -18.51 -9.21 -2.98
C SER A 483 -19.11 -10.12 -1.91
N GLY A 484 -20.12 -10.94 -2.25
CA GLY A 484 -20.73 -11.89 -1.32
C GLY A 484 -19.80 -13.05 -0.95
N SER A 485 -18.98 -13.56 -1.88
CA SER A 485 -17.98 -14.58 -1.55
C SER A 485 -16.87 -14.02 -0.65
N MET A 486 -16.44 -12.77 -0.87
CA MET A 486 -15.47 -12.10 0.00
C MET A 486 -16.03 -11.88 1.41
N VAL A 487 -17.26 -11.39 1.53
CA VAL A 487 -17.94 -11.23 2.83
C VAL A 487 -18.09 -12.58 3.52
N LEU A 488 -18.46 -13.64 2.79
CA LEU A 488 -18.56 -15.00 3.37
C LEU A 488 -17.22 -15.48 3.93
N VAL A 489 -16.13 -15.35 3.16
CA VAL A 489 -14.78 -15.73 3.62
C VAL A 489 -14.39 -14.91 4.85
N PHE A 490 -14.69 -13.60 4.86
CA PHE A 490 -14.44 -12.74 6.01
C PHE A 490 -15.25 -13.14 7.23
N CYS A 491 -16.53 -13.50 7.07
CA CYS A 491 -17.38 -14.01 8.16
C CYS A 491 -16.80 -15.30 8.75
N LEU A 492 -16.40 -16.26 7.90
CA LEU A 492 -15.79 -17.52 8.35
C LEU A 492 -14.47 -17.28 9.09
N PHE A 493 -13.66 -16.33 8.61
CA PHE A 493 -12.43 -15.93 9.28
C PHE A 493 -12.70 -15.28 10.66
N ASN A 494 -13.70 -14.39 10.76
CA ASN A 494 -14.09 -13.78 12.02
C ASN A 494 -14.64 -14.80 13.02
N MET A 495 -15.43 -15.78 12.56
CA MET A 495 -15.89 -16.88 13.41
C MET A 495 -14.72 -17.72 13.94
N ALA A 496 -13.72 -18.00 13.10
CA ALA A 496 -12.51 -18.70 13.53
C ALA A 496 -11.67 -17.85 14.52
N SER A 497 -11.66 -16.52 14.36
CA SER A 497 -11.02 -15.58 15.27
C SER A 497 -11.69 -15.56 16.66
N ASP A 498 -13.03 -15.54 16.67
CA ASP A 498 -13.84 -15.53 17.89
C ASP A 498 -13.67 -16.85 18.68
N ALA A 499 -13.64 -17.98 17.97
CA ALA A 499 -13.38 -19.30 18.58
C ALA A 499 -12.02 -19.39 19.31
N ILE A 500 -11.06 -18.53 18.96
CA ILE A 500 -9.72 -18.48 19.55
C ILE A 500 -9.63 -17.42 20.67
N GLY A 501 -10.69 -16.62 20.89
CA GLY A 501 -10.71 -15.55 21.89
C GLY A 501 -9.81 -14.36 21.56
N SER A 502 -9.54 -14.15 20.26
CA SER A 502 -8.74 -13.01 19.79
C SER A 502 -9.55 -11.71 19.88
N SER A 503 -8.92 -10.61 20.33
CA SER A 503 -9.56 -9.29 20.43
C SER A 503 -9.88 -8.64 19.07
N CYS A 504 -9.54 -9.31 17.94
CA CYS A 504 -9.85 -8.84 16.58
C CYS A 504 -11.28 -9.16 16.11
N SER A 505 -12.08 -9.98 16.83
CA SER A 505 -13.44 -10.34 16.39
C SER A 505 -14.51 -9.40 16.96
N ASP A 506 -14.83 -8.35 16.19
CA ASP A 506 -15.99 -7.49 16.48
C ASP A 506 -17.16 -7.86 15.56
N SER A 507 -18.14 -8.57 16.10
CA SER A 507 -19.35 -9.01 15.38
C SER A 507 -20.16 -7.84 14.81
N LEU A 508 -20.08 -6.65 15.42
CA LEU A 508 -20.76 -5.45 14.93
C LEU A 508 -20.16 -4.96 13.61
N SER A 509 -18.83 -5.07 13.45
CA SER A 509 -18.11 -4.65 12.25
C SER A 509 -18.49 -5.50 11.02
N VAL A 510 -18.77 -6.79 11.22
CA VAL A 510 -19.26 -7.68 10.17
C VAL A 510 -20.67 -7.26 9.72
N ALA A 511 -21.55 -6.89 10.67
CA ALA A 511 -22.89 -6.40 10.34
C ALA A 511 -22.86 -5.07 9.59
N GLU A 512 -21.98 -4.13 9.99
CA GLU A 512 -21.75 -2.86 9.28
C GLU A 512 -21.33 -3.10 7.81
N LEU A 513 -20.44 -4.07 7.57
CA LEU A 513 -19.99 -4.44 6.23
C LEU A 513 -21.12 -5.06 5.38
N ILE A 514 -21.94 -5.94 5.97
CA ILE A 514 -23.10 -6.55 5.28
C ILE A 514 -24.13 -5.49 4.91
N LEU A 515 -24.42 -4.54 5.83
CA LEU A 515 -25.34 -3.43 5.58
C LEU A 515 -24.82 -2.52 4.46
N LEU A 516 -23.54 -2.17 4.49
CA LEU A 516 -22.92 -1.35 3.45
C LEU A 516 -22.98 -2.02 2.06
N TRP A 517 -22.69 -3.32 1.99
CA TRP A 517 -22.77 -4.11 0.76
C TRP A 517 -24.21 -4.22 0.25
N GLY A 518 -25.15 -4.68 1.11
CA GLY A 518 -26.53 -4.94 0.72
C GLY A 518 -27.34 -3.68 0.42
N CYS A 519 -27.22 -2.65 1.25
CA CYS A 519 -28.03 -1.43 1.12
C CYS A 519 -27.47 -0.44 0.09
N ILE A 520 -26.15 -0.32 -0.04
CA ILE A 520 -25.53 0.66 -0.93
C ILE A 520 -25.03 0.00 -2.21
N SER A 521 -24.10 -0.95 -2.09
CA SER A 521 -23.37 -1.49 -3.25
C SER A 521 -24.29 -2.21 -4.25
N VAL A 522 -25.21 -3.05 -3.76
CA VAL A 522 -26.17 -3.78 -4.62
C VAL A 522 -27.09 -2.82 -5.39
N ASN A 523 -27.64 -1.82 -4.70
CA ASN A 523 -28.55 -0.85 -5.32
C ASN A 523 -27.82 0.03 -6.35
N LEU A 524 -26.61 0.50 -6.03
CA LEU A 524 -25.81 1.29 -6.97
C LEU A 524 -25.38 0.46 -8.19
N CYS A 525 -25.01 -0.81 -8.01
CA CYS A 525 -24.70 -1.73 -9.11
C CYS A 525 -25.92 -1.93 -10.03
N TYR A 526 -27.12 -2.08 -9.46
CA TYR A 526 -28.34 -2.19 -10.24
C TYR A 526 -28.64 -0.90 -11.03
N LEU A 527 -28.49 0.28 -10.42
CA LEU A 527 -28.61 1.56 -11.12
C LEU A 527 -27.61 1.69 -12.28
N GLY A 528 -26.36 1.28 -12.04
CA GLY A 528 -25.32 1.23 -13.06
C GLY A 528 -25.67 0.32 -14.25
N ALA A 529 -26.23 -0.85 -13.96
CA ALA A 529 -26.68 -1.79 -14.99
C ALA A 529 -27.85 -1.22 -15.83
N GLN A 530 -28.78 -0.50 -15.21
CA GLN A 530 -29.86 0.19 -15.94
C GLN A 530 -29.32 1.29 -16.85
N LEU A 531 -28.31 2.05 -16.41
CA LEU A 531 -27.63 3.02 -17.26
C LEU A 531 -26.90 2.34 -18.43
N GLY A 532 -26.29 1.19 -18.19
CA GLY A 532 -25.63 0.38 -19.22
C GLY A 532 -26.61 -0.19 -20.25
N GLU A 533 -27.81 -0.56 -19.81
CA GLU A 533 -28.90 -1.03 -20.69
C GLU A 533 -29.42 0.09 -21.61
N ARG A 534 -29.62 1.30 -21.06
CA ARG A 534 -30.07 2.47 -21.83
C ARG A 534 -29.01 3.00 -22.79
N ALA A 535 -27.72 2.78 -22.49
CA ALA A 535 -26.63 3.16 -23.38
C ALA A 535 -26.72 2.43 -24.72
N PRO A 536 -26.28 3.07 -25.83
CA PRO A 536 -26.26 2.42 -27.13
C PRO A 536 -25.42 1.14 -27.07
N CYS A 537 -25.88 0.11 -27.80
CA CYS A 537 -25.13 -1.13 -27.92
C CYS A 537 -23.74 -0.81 -28.48
N ILE A 538 -22.73 -1.57 -28.05
CA ILE A 538 -21.40 -1.45 -28.65
C ILE A 538 -21.54 -1.99 -30.08
N GLU A 539 -21.50 -1.11 -31.07
CA GLU A 539 -21.58 -1.51 -32.48
C GLU A 539 -20.33 -2.30 -32.86
N MET A 540 -20.56 -3.50 -33.43
CA MET A 540 -19.52 -4.25 -34.10
C MET A 540 -19.24 -3.59 -35.45
N PRO A 541 -18.01 -3.66 -35.98
CA PRO A 541 -17.73 -3.17 -37.32
C PRO A 541 -18.72 -3.79 -38.32
N ALA A 542 -19.37 -2.97 -39.17
CA ALA A 542 -20.38 -3.42 -40.15
C ALA A 542 -19.87 -4.55 -41.07
N ASN A 543 -18.57 -4.61 -41.20
CA ASN A 543 -17.82 -5.61 -41.93
C ASN A 543 -17.82 -7.00 -41.33
N ALA A 544 -18.05 -7.11 -40.04
CA ALA A 544 -17.82 -8.32 -39.26
C ALA A 544 -19.16 -8.95 -38.85
N GLU A 545 -20.13 -8.93 -39.77
CA GLU A 545 -21.38 -9.66 -39.58
C GLU A 545 -21.09 -11.16 -39.43
N THR A 546 -21.72 -11.77 -38.42
CA THR A 546 -21.46 -13.15 -38.09
C THR A 546 -21.95 -14.09 -39.18
N ASN A 547 -21.06 -14.93 -39.71
CA ASN A 547 -21.43 -16.00 -40.64
C ASN A 547 -22.31 -17.04 -39.92
N ASP A 548 -23.29 -17.61 -40.64
CA ASP A 548 -24.20 -18.64 -40.11
C ASP A 548 -23.48 -19.94 -39.74
N THR A 549 -22.45 -20.32 -40.50
CA THR A 549 -21.65 -21.52 -40.26
C THR A 549 -20.37 -21.19 -39.50
N VAL A 550 -20.05 -22.01 -38.49
CA VAL A 550 -18.81 -21.86 -37.71
C VAL A 550 -17.64 -22.27 -38.62
N ARG A 551 -16.63 -21.40 -38.81
CA ARG A 551 -15.40 -21.86 -39.45
C ARG A 551 -14.67 -22.84 -38.52
N PRO A 552 -14.29 -24.05 -38.99
CA PRO A 552 -13.50 -24.97 -38.18
C PRO A 552 -12.12 -24.36 -37.93
N ILE A 553 -11.71 -24.32 -36.66
CA ILE A 553 -10.41 -23.81 -36.26
C ILE A 553 -9.34 -24.80 -36.79
N PRO A 554 -8.32 -24.35 -37.55
CA PRO A 554 -7.29 -25.24 -38.02
C PRO A 554 -6.50 -25.83 -36.84
N ASN A 555 -6.09 -27.10 -36.97
CA ASN A 555 -5.20 -27.76 -36.01
C ASN A 555 -3.78 -27.18 -36.11
N SER A 556 -3.60 -25.93 -35.67
CA SER A 556 -2.31 -25.28 -35.59
C SER A 556 -1.52 -25.83 -34.39
N ARG A 557 -0.18 -25.76 -34.45
CA ARG A 557 0.67 -26.19 -33.32
C ARG A 557 0.31 -25.47 -32.01
N TRP A 558 -0.22 -24.25 -32.10
CA TRP A 558 -0.60 -23.41 -30.95
C TRP A 558 -1.80 -23.95 -30.17
N MET A 559 -2.73 -24.64 -30.82
CA MET A 559 -3.93 -25.19 -30.17
C MET A 559 -3.58 -26.21 -29.08
N LYS A 560 -2.46 -26.95 -29.26
CA LYS A 560 -1.88 -27.85 -28.23
C LYS A 560 -1.37 -27.11 -27.00
N TYR A 561 -1.03 -25.82 -27.15
CA TYR A 561 -0.38 -25.01 -26.13
C TYR A 561 -1.25 -23.82 -25.64
N LYS A 562 -2.55 -23.76 -25.96
CA LYS A 562 -3.46 -22.67 -25.51
C LYS A 562 -3.42 -22.46 -23.98
N LYS A 563 -3.43 -23.55 -23.21
CA LYS A 563 -3.27 -23.50 -21.74
C LYS A 563 -1.86 -23.08 -21.30
N LEU A 564 -0.83 -23.51 -22.03
CA LEU A 564 0.56 -23.14 -21.76
C LEU A 564 0.80 -21.65 -22.06
N SER A 565 0.15 -21.09 -23.08
CA SER A 565 0.22 -19.67 -23.42
C SER A 565 -0.29 -18.78 -22.27
N VAL A 566 -1.39 -19.18 -21.62
CA VAL A 566 -1.92 -18.50 -20.43
C VAL A 566 -0.88 -18.43 -19.31
N LEU A 567 -0.15 -19.53 -19.08
CA LEU A 567 0.91 -19.60 -18.08
C LEU A 567 2.12 -18.74 -18.48
N ILE A 568 2.58 -18.82 -19.73
CA ILE A 568 3.71 -18.03 -20.22
C ILE A 568 3.42 -16.53 -20.11
N CYS A 569 2.22 -16.09 -20.50
CA CYS A 569 1.80 -14.70 -20.39
C CYS A 569 1.87 -14.20 -18.95
N GLY A 570 1.33 -14.99 -18.00
CA GLY A 570 1.38 -14.67 -16.57
C GLY A 570 2.80 -14.62 -16.03
N MET A 571 3.67 -15.54 -16.46
CA MET A 571 5.08 -15.61 -16.04
C MET A 571 5.87 -14.37 -16.48
N ILE A 572 5.67 -13.92 -17.72
CA ILE A 572 6.33 -12.71 -18.25
C ILE A 572 5.89 -11.48 -17.45
N CYS A 573 4.58 -11.30 -17.27
CA CYS A 573 4.03 -10.20 -16.48
C CYS A 573 4.57 -10.23 -15.04
N PHE A 574 4.60 -11.41 -14.41
CA PHE A 574 5.11 -11.58 -13.06
C PHE A 574 6.60 -11.26 -12.95
N GLY A 575 7.42 -11.68 -13.91
CA GLY A 575 8.87 -11.42 -13.90
C GLY A 575 9.19 -9.92 -13.87
N VAL A 576 8.41 -9.11 -14.58
CA VAL A 576 8.54 -7.66 -14.58
C VAL A 576 8.07 -7.04 -13.25
N LEU A 577 7.04 -7.62 -12.62
CA LEU A 577 6.48 -7.15 -11.34
C LEU A 577 7.22 -7.66 -10.10
N TYR A 578 8.12 -8.63 -10.25
CA TYR A 578 8.74 -9.36 -9.14
C TYR A 578 9.41 -8.45 -8.11
N VAL A 579 10.22 -7.50 -8.57
CA VAL A 579 10.98 -6.58 -7.69
C VAL A 579 10.03 -5.69 -6.90
N GLU A 580 9.03 -5.10 -7.56
CA GLU A 580 8.05 -4.20 -6.94
C GLU A 580 7.16 -4.95 -5.94
N LEU A 581 6.79 -6.19 -6.27
CA LEU A 581 5.99 -7.05 -5.40
C LEU A 581 6.76 -7.46 -4.14
N HIS A 582 8.07 -7.72 -4.25
CA HIS A 582 8.91 -8.00 -3.09
C HIS A 582 8.97 -6.82 -2.11
N PHE A 583 9.13 -5.59 -2.64
CA PHE A 583 9.07 -4.38 -1.82
C PHE A 583 7.68 -4.19 -1.19
N LEU A 584 6.61 -4.44 -1.95
CA LEU A 584 5.24 -4.35 -1.46
C LEU A 584 4.96 -5.34 -0.31
N MET A 585 5.38 -6.59 -0.47
CA MET A 585 5.19 -7.62 0.57
C MET A 585 5.99 -7.30 1.85
N THR A 586 7.20 -6.78 1.68
CA THR A 586 8.02 -6.30 2.80
C THR A 586 7.36 -5.12 3.51
N ALA A 587 6.71 -4.23 2.77
CA ALA A 587 5.99 -3.09 3.35
C ALA A 587 4.79 -3.53 4.20
N ILE A 588 3.93 -4.37 3.63
CA ILE A 588 2.68 -4.80 4.27
C ILE A 588 2.96 -5.67 5.49
N TRP A 589 3.84 -6.66 5.38
CA TRP A 589 3.98 -7.68 6.43
C TRP A 589 5.09 -7.41 7.44
N LEU A 590 6.14 -6.67 7.09
CA LEU A 590 7.24 -6.35 8.03
C LEU A 590 7.09 -4.97 8.68
N ASN A 591 5.97 -4.27 8.43
CA ASN A 591 5.62 -2.96 9.00
C ASN A 591 6.74 -1.91 8.87
N VAL A 592 7.60 -2.07 7.86
CA VAL A 592 8.51 -1.01 7.44
C VAL A 592 7.61 0.03 6.80
N THR A 593 7.55 1.22 7.39
CA THR A 593 6.64 2.27 6.93
C THR A 593 7.17 2.80 5.61
N TYR A 594 6.78 2.16 4.51
CA TYR A 594 7.04 2.68 3.17
C TYR A 594 6.08 3.84 2.98
N LEU A 595 6.61 5.05 3.14
CA LEU A 595 5.96 6.30 2.82
C LEU A 595 5.85 6.46 1.29
N GLY A 596 5.09 5.59 0.65
CA GLY A 596 4.99 5.48 -0.80
C GLY A 596 3.55 5.49 -1.29
N LEU A 597 2.75 6.47 -0.88
CA LEU A 597 1.37 6.60 -1.37
C LEU A 597 1.33 6.80 -2.90
N GLY A 598 2.30 7.54 -3.44
CA GLY A 598 2.54 7.62 -4.88
C GLY A 598 3.19 6.37 -5.50
N TYR A 599 3.89 5.55 -4.70
CA TYR A 599 4.49 4.30 -5.17
C TYR A 599 3.41 3.28 -5.54
N MET A 600 2.39 3.12 -4.69
CA MET A 600 1.27 2.21 -4.95
C MET A 600 0.55 2.55 -6.27
N LEU A 601 0.28 3.83 -6.51
CA LEU A 601 -0.32 4.28 -7.77
C LEU A 601 0.57 3.92 -8.98
N THR A 602 1.87 4.17 -8.85
CA THR A 602 2.83 3.90 -9.93
C THR A 602 2.86 2.41 -10.27
N VAL A 603 2.92 1.54 -9.27
CA VAL A 603 2.89 0.08 -9.45
C VAL A 603 1.57 -0.35 -10.13
N THR A 604 0.42 0.17 -9.69
CA THR A 604 -0.87 -0.15 -10.33
C THR A 604 -0.93 0.27 -11.80
N LEU A 605 -0.39 1.43 -12.16
CA LEU A 605 -0.30 1.87 -13.55
C LEU A 605 0.64 0.96 -14.38
N MET A 606 1.79 0.58 -13.81
CA MET A 606 2.73 -0.33 -14.47
C MET A 606 2.08 -1.70 -14.75
N VAL A 607 1.42 -2.29 -13.74
CA VAL A 607 0.68 -3.55 -13.89
C VAL A 607 -0.35 -3.45 -15.02
N THR A 608 -1.06 -2.32 -15.10
CA THR A 608 -2.10 -2.11 -16.11
C THR A 608 -1.52 -2.11 -17.54
N VAL A 609 -0.41 -1.41 -17.76
CA VAL A 609 0.25 -1.34 -19.07
C VAL A 609 0.83 -2.71 -19.48
N ILE A 610 1.59 -3.36 -18.60
CA ILE A 610 2.21 -4.67 -18.90
C ILE A 610 1.14 -5.70 -19.23
N CYS A 611 0.08 -5.75 -18.42
CA CYS A 611 -0.99 -6.71 -18.60
C CYS A 611 -1.73 -6.46 -19.92
N ALA A 612 -1.99 -5.21 -20.28
CA ALA A 612 -2.60 -4.88 -21.57
C ALA A 612 -1.70 -5.34 -22.73
N GLU A 613 -0.41 -4.99 -22.72
CA GLU A 613 0.51 -5.33 -23.82
C GLU A 613 0.72 -6.83 -24.00
N CYS A 614 0.95 -7.56 -22.91
CA CYS A 614 1.18 -9.00 -22.96
C CYS A 614 -0.06 -9.73 -23.49
N THR A 615 -1.26 -9.32 -23.04
CA THR A 615 -2.51 -9.91 -23.53
C THR A 615 -2.81 -9.55 -24.99
N LEU A 616 -2.50 -8.32 -25.43
CA LEU A 616 -2.60 -7.89 -26.83
C LEU A 616 -1.69 -8.71 -27.74
N CYS A 617 -0.42 -8.92 -27.37
CA CYS A 617 0.52 -9.74 -28.13
C CYS A 617 -0.01 -11.17 -28.36
N VAL A 618 -0.51 -11.80 -27.30
CA VAL A 618 -1.06 -13.16 -27.39
C VAL A 618 -2.36 -13.18 -28.20
N CYS A 619 -3.22 -12.19 -28.04
CA CYS A 619 -4.47 -12.07 -28.80
C CYS A 619 -4.19 -11.90 -30.31
N TYR A 620 -3.25 -11.03 -30.68
CA TYR A 620 -2.83 -10.86 -32.08
C TYR A 620 -2.31 -12.17 -32.67
N TYR A 621 -1.42 -12.86 -31.94
CA TYR A 621 -0.87 -14.14 -32.38
C TYR A 621 -1.95 -15.24 -32.50
N GLN A 622 -2.93 -15.25 -31.58
CA GLN A 622 -4.08 -16.16 -31.63
C GLN A 622 -4.93 -15.92 -32.87
N LEU A 623 -5.22 -14.66 -33.20
CA LEU A 623 -5.98 -14.31 -34.40
C LEU A 623 -5.24 -14.65 -35.69
N ASN A 624 -3.91 -14.45 -35.73
CA ASN A 624 -3.08 -14.88 -36.86
C ASN A 624 -3.10 -16.40 -37.08
N SER A 625 -3.39 -17.17 -36.03
CA SER A 625 -3.51 -18.62 -36.08
C SER A 625 -4.92 -19.10 -36.47
N GLU A 626 -5.79 -18.19 -36.95
CA GLU A 626 -7.19 -18.46 -37.31
C GLU A 626 -8.07 -18.98 -36.15
N ASP A 627 -7.74 -18.64 -34.89
CA ASP A 627 -8.58 -18.95 -33.72
C ASP A 627 -9.41 -17.73 -33.31
N HIS A 628 -10.74 -17.85 -33.43
CA HIS A 628 -11.70 -16.79 -33.07
C HIS A 628 -12.09 -16.82 -31.57
N GLU A 629 -11.70 -17.82 -30.79
CA GLU A 629 -12.03 -17.97 -29.36
C GLU A 629 -11.10 -17.14 -28.45
N TRP A 630 -10.94 -15.85 -28.75
CA TRP A 630 -10.05 -14.95 -28.02
C TRP A 630 -10.64 -14.46 -26.71
N TRP A 631 -11.98 -14.41 -26.57
CA TRP A 631 -12.69 -13.82 -25.41
C TRP A 631 -12.21 -14.34 -24.05
N TRP A 632 -12.32 -15.64 -23.79
CA TRP A 632 -11.87 -16.25 -22.53
C TRP A 632 -10.34 -16.32 -22.43
N THR A 633 -9.68 -16.53 -23.56
CA THR A 633 -8.21 -16.63 -23.60
C THR A 633 -7.58 -15.30 -23.16
N ALA A 634 -8.11 -14.17 -23.64
CA ALA A 634 -7.69 -12.82 -23.25
C ALA A 634 -7.90 -12.57 -21.74
N PHE A 635 -9.04 -12.99 -21.20
CA PHE A 635 -9.30 -12.88 -19.76
C PHE A 635 -8.32 -13.73 -18.93
N TRP A 636 -8.15 -15.01 -19.29
CA TRP A 636 -7.26 -15.92 -18.54
C TRP A 636 -5.78 -15.54 -18.66
N ASN A 637 -5.34 -15.02 -19.82
CA ASN A 637 -3.99 -14.51 -20.02
C ASN A 637 -3.64 -13.39 -19.03
N GLY A 638 -4.58 -12.49 -18.74
CA GLY A 638 -4.41 -11.46 -17.72
C GLY A 638 -4.59 -12.01 -16.31
N ALA A 639 -5.58 -12.87 -16.08
CA ALA A 639 -5.90 -13.41 -14.76
C ALA A 639 -4.80 -14.32 -14.19
N SER A 640 -4.01 -14.98 -15.04
CA SER A 640 -2.91 -15.84 -14.62
C SER A 640 -1.84 -15.12 -13.80
N VAL A 641 -1.69 -13.79 -13.96
CA VAL A 641 -0.83 -12.94 -13.14
C VAL A 641 -1.16 -13.08 -11.64
N GLY A 642 -2.45 -13.13 -11.29
CA GLY A 642 -2.89 -13.34 -9.91
C GLY A 642 -2.44 -14.68 -9.33
N GLY A 643 -2.41 -15.73 -10.16
CA GLY A 643 -1.91 -17.05 -9.78
C GLY A 643 -0.42 -17.04 -9.45
N TYR A 644 0.39 -16.36 -10.26
CA TYR A 644 1.83 -16.19 -9.99
C TYR A 644 2.10 -15.36 -8.73
N ILE A 645 1.31 -14.30 -8.50
CA ILE A 645 1.37 -13.54 -7.24
C ILE A 645 1.02 -14.44 -6.05
N GLY A 646 0.06 -15.36 -6.20
CA GLY A 646 -0.28 -16.35 -5.17
C GLY A 646 0.87 -17.31 -4.87
N LEU A 647 1.54 -17.86 -5.89
CA LEU A 647 2.72 -18.69 -5.72
C LEU A 647 3.88 -17.93 -5.05
N PHE A 648 4.07 -16.67 -5.44
CA PHE A 648 5.05 -15.80 -4.78
C PHE A 648 4.71 -15.56 -3.31
N ALA A 649 3.44 -15.32 -2.98
CA ALA A 649 2.99 -15.14 -1.60
C ALA A 649 3.22 -16.41 -0.76
N LEU A 650 3.01 -17.60 -1.32
CA LEU A 650 3.33 -18.87 -0.65
C LEU A 650 4.84 -18.97 -0.39
N ASN A 651 5.68 -18.68 -1.40
CA ASN A 651 7.13 -18.73 -1.25
C ASN A 651 7.64 -17.69 -0.23
N TYR A 652 7.11 -16.46 -0.29
CA TYR A 652 7.45 -15.37 0.63
C TYR A 652 7.16 -15.74 2.09
N ARG A 653 6.07 -16.46 2.33
CA ARG A 653 5.74 -16.99 3.66
C ARG A 653 6.82 -17.90 4.21
N PHE A 654 7.38 -18.81 3.40
CA PHE A 654 8.38 -19.77 3.88
C PHE A 654 9.79 -19.19 3.95
N GLN A 655 10.15 -18.26 3.07
CA GLN A 655 11.51 -17.72 2.99
C GLN A 655 11.71 -16.46 3.83
N SER A 656 10.71 -15.58 3.92
CA SER A 656 10.86 -14.23 4.48
C SER A 656 10.07 -14.00 5.78
N LEU A 657 8.94 -14.70 5.96
CA LEU A 657 8.07 -14.49 7.11
C LEU A 657 8.25 -15.58 8.18
N GLU A 658 8.66 -15.16 9.38
CA GLU A 658 8.72 -16.02 10.56
C GLU A 658 7.38 -16.02 11.33
N LEU A 659 6.26 -16.28 10.65
CA LEU A 659 4.95 -16.32 11.30
C LEU A 659 4.81 -17.60 12.15
N VAL A 660 4.46 -17.41 13.44
CA VAL A 660 4.25 -18.45 14.44
C VAL A 660 2.77 -18.51 14.82
N GLY A 661 2.23 -19.72 14.95
CA GLY A 661 0.84 -19.97 15.35
C GLY A 661 -0.09 -20.28 14.18
N PHE A 662 -1.11 -21.11 14.43
CA PHE A 662 -2.08 -21.54 13.41
C PHE A 662 -2.90 -20.36 12.89
N TYR A 663 -3.42 -19.51 13.78
CA TYR A 663 -4.23 -18.36 13.41
C TYR A 663 -3.46 -17.39 12.50
N SER A 664 -2.22 -17.03 12.85
CA SER A 664 -1.37 -16.16 12.02
C SER A 664 -1.16 -16.71 10.62
N ASN A 665 -1.03 -18.03 10.47
CA ASN A 665 -0.92 -18.66 9.16
C ASN A 665 -2.24 -18.61 8.39
N LEU A 666 -3.34 -18.95 9.05
CA LEU A 666 -4.67 -18.90 8.45
C LEU A 666 -5.01 -17.49 7.96
N ALA A 667 -4.79 -16.46 8.80
CA ALA A 667 -4.98 -15.06 8.47
C ALA A 667 -4.15 -14.64 7.24
N TYR A 668 -2.86 -14.98 7.23
CA TYR A 668 -1.99 -14.69 6.09
C TYR A 668 -2.51 -15.32 4.79
N PHE A 669 -2.81 -16.63 4.80
CA PHE A 669 -3.26 -17.31 3.59
C PHE A 669 -4.62 -16.82 3.13
N THR A 670 -5.56 -16.53 4.04
CA THR A 670 -6.87 -15.96 3.70
C THR A 670 -6.74 -14.58 3.06
N CYS A 671 -5.97 -13.67 3.67
CA CYS A 671 -5.74 -12.33 3.12
C CYS A 671 -5.06 -12.39 1.74
N MET A 672 -4.02 -13.22 1.59
CA MET A 672 -3.31 -13.35 0.33
C MET A 672 -4.15 -14.02 -0.76
N PHE A 673 -4.99 -15.01 -0.41
CA PHE A 673 -5.92 -15.62 -1.35
C PHE A 673 -6.97 -14.62 -1.86
N LEU A 674 -7.55 -13.81 -0.97
CA LEU A 674 -8.48 -12.76 -1.38
C LEU A 674 -7.80 -11.72 -2.28
N ALA A 675 -6.59 -11.27 -1.91
CA ALA A 675 -5.83 -10.31 -2.70
C ALA A 675 -5.49 -10.84 -4.10
N THR A 676 -5.07 -12.11 -4.23
CA THR A 676 -4.70 -12.70 -5.52
C THR A 676 -5.90 -12.89 -6.45
N VAL A 677 -7.07 -13.25 -5.90
CA VAL A 677 -8.33 -13.31 -6.66
C VAL A 677 -8.70 -11.93 -7.18
N CYS A 678 -8.70 -10.90 -6.33
CA CYS A 678 -8.99 -9.51 -6.72
C CYS A 678 -8.03 -9.00 -7.81
N ILE A 679 -6.72 -9.15 -7.61
CA ILE A 679 -5.71 -8.72 -8.58
C ILE A 679 -5.83 -9.52 -9.89
N GLY A 680 -6.08 -10.83 -9.81
CA GLY A 680 -6.34 -11.67 -10.99
C GLY A 680 -7.53 -11.19 -11.81
N MET A 681 -8.65 -10.84 -11.17
CA MET A 681 -9.82 -10.30 -11.89
C MET A 681 -9.53 -8.93 -12.50
N VAL A 682 -8.79 -8.06 -11.81
CA VAL A 682 -8.36 -6.76 -12.36
C VAL A 682 -7.51 -6.97 -13.61
N CYS A 683 -6.45 -7.77 -13.53
CA CYS A 683 -5.58 -8.07 -14.67
C CYS A 683 -6.35 -8.75 -15.82
N GLY A 684 -7.22 -9.71 -15.52
CA GLY A 684 -8.08 -10.35 -16.52
C GLY A 684 -9.03 -9.37 -17.22
N SER A 685 -9.59 -8.42 -16.48
CA SER A 685 -10.47 -7.37 -17.03
C SER A 685 -9.71 -6.39 -17.91
N ILE A 686 -8.53 -5.96 -17.48
CA ILE A 686 -7.63 -5.09 -18.27
C ILE A 686 -7.27 -5.79 -19.58
N GLY A 687 -6.85 -7.05 -19.51
CA GLY A 687 -6.49 -7.82 -20.69
C GLY A 687 -7.66 -8.00 -21.65
N PHE A 688 -8.83 -8.39 -21.14
CA PHE A 688 -10.03 -8.55 -21.95
C PHE A 688 -10.48 -7.24 -22.62
N LEU A 689 -10.59 -6.14 -21.86
CA LEU A 689 -11.03 -4.86 -22.39
C LEU A 689 -10.04 -4.29 -23.41
N SER A 690 -8.74 -4.50 -23.20
CA SER A 690 -7.69 -4.11 -24.15
C SER A 690 -7.81 -4.90 -25.45
N CYS A 691 -7.98 -6.23 -25.37
CA CYS A 691 -8.20 -7.07 -26.55
C CYS A 691 -9.50 -6.72 -27.28
N LEU A 692 -10.60 -6.43 -26.57
CA LEU A 692 -11.86 -6.01 -27.18
C LEU A 692 -11.72 -4.65 -27.92
N TRP A 693 -11.00 -3.70 -27.32
CA TRP A 693 -10.70 -2.43 -27.99
C TRP A 693 -9.81 -2.65 -29.22
N PHE A 694 -8.79 -3.49 -29.09
CA PHE A 694 -7.86 -3.80 -30.18
C PHE A 694 -8.54 -4.52 -31.34
N THR A 695 -9.33 -5.57 -31.11
CA THR A 695 -10.02 -6.30 -32.18
C THR A 695 -11.01 -5.40 -32.90
N ARG A 696 -11.78 -4.57 -32.20
CA ARG A 696 -12.68 -3.59 -32.83
C ARG A 696 -11.92 -2.60 -33.69
N THR A 697 -10.80 -2.07 -33.20
CA THR A 697 -9.95 -1.14 -33.96
C THR A 697 -9.36 -1.81 -35.20
N MET A 698 -8.89 -3.06 -35.05
CA MET A 698 -8.28 -3.85 -36.10
C MET A 698 -9.26 -4.15 -37.25
N TYR A 699 -10.47 -4.66 -36.94
CA TYR A 699 -11.47 -4.99 -37.96
C TYR A 699 -12.22 -3.77 -38.51
N SER A 700 -12.24 -2.65 -37.77
CA SER A 700 -12.75 -1.38 -38.32
C SER A 700 -11.82 -0.76 -39.36
N ALA A 701 -10.52 -1.07 -39.33
CA ALA A 701 -9.54 -0.51 -40.25
C ALA A 701 -9.54 -1.18 -41.65
N ILE A 702 -10.16 -2.37 -41.78
CA ILE A 702 -10.19 -3.14 -43.05
C ILE A 702 -11.02 -2.44 -44.14
N ASN A 703 -11.92 -1.52 -43.79
CA ASN A 703 -12.86 -0.93 -44.74
C ASN A 703 -12.33 0.18 -45.63
N SER A 704 -11.23 0.85 -45.26
CA SER A 704 -10.79 2.05 -46.00
C SER A 704 -10.02 1.71 -47.28
N ASP A 705 -9.43 0.52 -47.36
CA ASP A 705 -8.46 0.20 -48.41
C ASP A 705 -8.98 -0.91 -49.35
N ASP A 706 -9.69 -1.93 -48.85
CA ASP A 706 -10.14 -3.07 -49.66
C ASP A 706 -11.37 -2.76 -50.56
N THR A 707 -12.15 -1.71 -50.24
CA THR A 707 -13.32 -1.32 -51.07
C THR A 707 -12.93 -0.71 -52.41
N VAL A 708 -11.71 -0.18 -52.54
CA VAL A 708 -11.20 0.36 -53.81
C VAL A 708 -10.73 -0.78 -54.72
N ASP A 709 -10.11 -1.81 -54.15
CA ASP A 709 -9.53 -2.93 -54.90
C ASP A 709 -10.58 -3.99 -55.30
N GLU A 710 -11.60 -4.26 -54.47
CA GLU A 710 -12.70 -5.18 -54.84
C GLU A 710 -13.61 -4.58 -55.94
N ASP A 711 -13.91 -3.28 -55.88
CA ASP A 711 -14.66 -2.60 -56.94
C ASP A 711 -13.86 -2.61 -58.27
N ASP A 712 -12.54 -2.42 -58.23
CA ASP A 712 -11.68 -2.47 -59.42
C ASP A 712 -11.52 -3.91 -59.97
N GLU A 713 -11.47 -4.94 -59.11
CA GLU A 713 -11.40 -6.35 -59.54
C GLU A 713 -12.75 -6.84 -60.09
N GLU A 714 -13.88 -6.45 -59.49
CA GLU A 714 -15.23 -6.76 -59.98
C GLU A 714 -15.57 -5.98 -61.28
N ILE A 715 -15.11 -4.72 -61.41
CA ILE A 715 -15.18 -3.95 -62.67
C ILE A 715 -14.27 -4.56 -63.75
N SER A 716 -13.13 -5.17 -63.39
CA SER A 716 -12.26 -5.85 -64.34
C SER A 716 -12.83 -7.18 -64.84
N LEU A 717 -13.52 -7.93 -63.97
CA LEU A 717 -14.18 -9.20 -64.32
C LEU A 717 -15.49 -9.01 -65.09
N LEU A 718 -16.15 -7.85 -64.97
CA LEU A 718 -17.34 -7.50 -65.74
C LEU A 718 -17.03 -6.88 -67.12
N LYS A 719 -15.74 -6.65 -67.46
CA LYS A 719 -15.34 -5.95 -68.70
C LYS A 719 -14.96 -6.84 -69.88
N ASP A 720 -15.03 -8.16 -69.76
CA ASP A 720 -14.84 -9.07 -70.92
C ASP A 720 -16.05 -10.00 -71.14
N PRO A 721 -17.02 -9.55 -71.97
CA PRO A 721 -17.82 -10.48 -72.75
C PRO A 721 -17.95 -10.02 -74.21
N SER A 722 -16.85 -9.87 -74.96
CA SER A 722 -16.91 -9.84 -76.44
C SER A 722 -15.54 -9.85 -77.13
N SER A 723 -14.97 -11.03 -77.42
CA SER A 723 -14.31 -11.32 -78.71
C SER A 723 -13.77 -12.75 -78.73
N GLU A 724 -14.55 -13.70 -79.24
CA GLU A 724 -14.06 -14.84 -80.03
C GLU A 724 -15.26 -15.66 -80.51
N TYR A 725 -15.90 -15.19 -81.58
CA TYR A 725 -16.62 -16.05 -82.51
C TYR A 725 -16.75 -15.30 -83.84
N SER A 726 -15.88 -15.63 -84.78
CA SER A 726 -16.13 -15.39 -86.21
C SER A 726 -15.58 -16.57 -86.97
N ASP A 727 -16.52 -17.31 -87.56
CA ASP A 727 -16.33 -18.35 -88.56
C ASP A 727 -15.37 -17.89 -89.67
N ASP A 728 -14.48 -18.77 -90.09
CA ASP A 728 -14.21 -18.91 -91.51
C ASP A 728 -13.83 -20.35 -91.85
N SER A 729 -14.77 -21.04 -92.48
CA SER A 729 -14.55 -22.28 -93.21
C SER A 729 -14.28 -21.93 -94.66
N THR A 730 -13.14 -22.32 -95.24
CA THR A 730 -13.05 -23.23 -96.40
C THR A 730 -11.69 -23.14 -97.14
N THR A 731 -11.23 -24.34 -97.51
CA THR A 731 -10.50 -24.71 -98.74
C THR A 731 -9.02 -24.36 -98.93
N ASP A 732 -8.28 -25.47 -98.99
CA ASP A 732 -7.37 -25.87 -100.07
C ASP A 732 -5.92 -25.41 -100.07
N ALA A 733 -5.09 -26.43 -99.85
CA ALA A 733 -4.08 -26.94 -100.76
C ALA A 733 -2.72 -26.21 -100.87
N ASP A 734 -1.73 -27.10 -100.88
CA ASP A 734 -0.44 -27.06 -101.53
C ASP A 734 0.77 -26.37 -100.87
N ASP A 735 1.78 -27.23 -100.78
CA ASP A 735 3.18 -27.01 -101.13
C ASP A 735 4.15 -26.38 -100.11
N SER A 736 4.88 -27.33 -99.51
CA SER A 736 6.33 -27.51 -99.72
C SER A 736 7.31 -26.74 -98.83
N GLN A 737 8.24 -27.55 -98.30
CA GLN A 737 9.55 -27.30 -97.69
C GLN A 737 9.63 -26.84 -96.23
#